data_AF-A0A3C1LLU1-F1
#
_entry.id   AF-A0A3C1LLU1-F1
#
_cell.length_a   1.000
_cell.length_b   1.000
_cell.length_c   1.000
_cell.angle_alpha   90.00
_cell.angle_beta   90.00
_cell.angle_gamma   90.00
#
_symmetry.space_group_name_H-M   'P 1'
#
loop_
_entity.id
_entity.type
_entity.pdbx_description
1 polymer ?
#
loop_
_entity_poly.entity_id
_entity_poly.type
_entity_poly.pdbx_seq_one_letter_code
_entity_poly.pdbx_strand_id
1 'polypeptide(L)'
;MKKLYILLIALLAALSMPAAVTVLSSDAYQSQVEFVLGDYAIREQDSFARISVPHMAYPHLPGAPGLPLEEFKIALPPAGNIVWTLTVLEEEQVSLNHRVMPVPYVSAQESGMSQYHYRVDESLYASASGGYVTELEPDIFRGYSFTSLRVNPFQYDGQRSLRILKRAIINIKISGDVSYKSTVVQDGLAGLFLDAVINPAQAQNWKQHFRTSINHAPFSEADYWLKIEVDKNGIYQLTRQNLSSLPLDDVDPRTIRMFSTGGAVNPPAVQTAGPEFKEIPIRVIGEEDGHFDASDKIIFFGENRDGLDKTAELGTLVASTVFNPYSLNGVYWLTFGGSFSTPPLRIQMQDLYSSSNSSTSNHTTSSRYEKESHRIDPYSFEWYSDKLFGMTTADYIFNLDLNDVDPDGLNSIKLTLRHEGAASYDSVSHKIRVWVNEQEIQPPSPGYFGWRGPSYYTLTRNGVNLRDGENTVRIRVLRAKSVNLFLDYIHIAYQQKLKKGSGQFMINGPDSVAETRIAYQMQTSSSGVEVYRIGSSFADVKQVPWQAGADVFISPSNNKTRFVLTQPNEYYSPVSVSLADAQDLTLDTSQVDHIIIAPEEFLEQASTLASMYQEFYDLSVRIVDQADIIDQFTGGHPDPLAIRQYLRYVYKNFTAPQLQGVTLLGTGTIDWRNKSRISTPKNKMMVYMQGATSSDDYYVMMDSKDYPELIIGRYPVRNTTELNTMLSNYRDY
;
A
#
# COMPACT_ATOMS: atom_id res chain seq x y z
N MET A 1 -12.66 66.59 25.03
CA MET A 1 -11.86 66.35 23.81
C MET A 1 -11.13 65.00 23.72
N LYS A 2 -11.13 64.14 24.76
CA LYS A 2 -10.52 62.78 24.69
C LYS A 2 -11.49 61.60 24.44
N LYS A 3 -12.81 61.83 24.44
CA LYS A 3 -13.82 60.80 24.12
C LYS A 3 -14.23 60.74 22.64
N LEU A 4 -13.86 61.74 21.83
CA LEU A 4 -14.14 61.75 20.39
C LEU A 4 -13.05 61.05 19.55
N TYR A 5 -11.84 60.90 20.10
CA TYR A 5 -10.72 60.23 19.42
C TYR A 5 -10.74 58.70 19.54
N ILE A 6 -11.38 58.14 20.58
CA ILE A 6 -11.48 56.68 20.75
C ILE A 6 -12.60 56.10 19.88
N LEU A 7 -13.66 56.87 19.61
CA LEU A 7 -14.69 56.46 18.64
C LEU A 7 -14.17 56.52 17.20
N LEU A 8 -13.25 57.42 16.87
CA LEU A 8 -12.67 57.53 15.53
C LEU A 8 -11.64 56.42 15.24
N ILE A 9 -10.94 55.89 16.26
CA ILE A 9 -9.97 54.79 16.10
C ILE A 9 -10.67 53.42 16.08
N ALA A 10 -11.86 53.28 16.70
CA ALA A 10 -12.70 52.10 16.55
C ALA A 10 -13.50 52.08 15.21
N LEU A 11 -13.67 53.24 14.56
CA LEU A 11 -14.30 53.35 13.24
C LEU A 11 -13.29 53.28 12.07
N LEU A 12 -11.99 53.11 12.37
CA LEU A 12 -10.87 53.01 11.42
C LEU A 12 -10.10 51.69 11.54
N ALA A 13 -10.67 50.68 12.20
CA ALA A 13 -10.46 49.31 11.74
C ALA A 13 -11.18 49.24 10.38
N ALA A 14 -10.42 49.39 9.30
CA ALA A 14 -10.90 49.16 7.96
C ALA A 14 -11.76 47.88 7.99
N LEU A 15 -13.04 48.02 7.67
CA LEU A 15 -13.91 46.90 7.34
C LEU A 15 -13.29 46.25 6.10
N SER A 16 -12.25 45.43 6.31
CA SER A 16 -11.74 44.57 5.27
C SER A 16 -12.87 43.62 4.96
N MET A 17 -13.58 43.86 3.85
CA MET A 17 -14.58 42.92 3.39
C MET A 17 -13.81 41.66 2.98
N PRO A 18 -14.03 40.50 3.62
CA PRO A 18 -13.41 39.27 3.16
C PRO A 18 -13.90 38.99 1.74
N ALA A 19 -13.04 38.38 0.92
CA ALA A 19 -13.53 37.79 -0.32
C ALA A 19 -14.63 36.79 0.05
N ALA A 20 -15.77 36.89 -0.63
CA ALA A 20 -16.95 36.15 -0.22
C ALA A 20 -17.70 35.60 -1.43
N VAL A 21 -18.06 34.33 -1.30
CA VAL A 21 -18.99 33.62 -2.15
C VAL A 21 -20.32 33.62 -1.42
N THR A 22 -21.33 34.32 -1.96
CA THR A 22 -22.65 34.44 -1.34
C THR A 22 -23.69 33.75 -2.20
N VAL A 23 -24.49 32.86 -1.59
CA VAL A 23 -25.61 32.21 -2.27
C VAL A 23 -26.77 33.19 -2.39
N LEU A 24 -27.13 33.56 -3.62
CA LEU A 24 -28.27 34.45 -3.89
C LEU A 24 -29.59 33.67 -3.93
N SER A 25 -29.57 32.49 -4.52
CA SER A 25 -30.69 31.54 -4.54
C SER A 25 -30.17 30.12 -4.72
N SER A 26 -30.87 29.14 -4.15
CA SER A 26 -30.55 27.72 -4.33
C SER A 26 -31.80 26.87 -4.20
N ASP A 27 -32.01 25.98 -5.17
CA ASP A 27 -33.01 24.91 -5.15
C ASP A 27 -32.35 23.57 -5.57
N ALA A 28 -33.16 22.53 -5.76
CA ALA A 28 -32.66 21.19 -6.09
C ALA A 28 -31.98 21.08 -7.47
N TYR A 29 -32.30 21.98 -8.40
CA TYR A 29 -31.86 21.97 -9.80
C TYR A 29 -30.86 23.08 -10.12
N GLN A 30 -30.80 24.13 -9.31
CA GLN A 30 -29.93 25.26 -9.60
C GLN A 30 -29.52 26.02 -8.34
N SER A 31 -28.31 26.59 -8.41
CA SER A 31 -27.81 27.57 -7.44
C SER A 31 -27.27 28.78 -8.19
N GLN A 32 -27.59 29.97 -7.71
CA GLN A 32 -26.98 31.21 -8.16
C GLN A 32 -26.13 31.78 -7.04
N VAL A 33 -24.88 32.04 -7.38
CA VAL A 33 -23.86 32.47 -6.42
C VAL A 33 -23.19 33.75 -6.92
N GLU A 34 -22.98 34.69 -6.01
CA GLU A 34 -22.21 35.89 -6.27
C GLU A 34 -20.82 35.77 -5.65
N PHE A 35 -19.80 36.02 -6.46
CA PHE A 35 -18.43 36.20 -5.99
C PHE A 35 -18.11 37.69 -5.92
N VAL A 36 -17.60 38.13 -4.75
CA VAL A 36 -17.05 39.47 -4.55
C VAL A 36 -15.63 39.34 -4.04
N LEU A 37 -14.68 39.93 -4.77
CA LEU A 37 -13.30 40.00 -4.34
C LEU A 37 -13.17 41.03 -3.20
N GLY A 38 -12.66 40.57 -2.06
CA GLY A 38 -12.34 41.42 -0.91
C GLY A 38 -11.22 42.42 -1.20
N ASP A 39 -10.82 43.14 -0.16
CA ASP A 39 -9.67 44.04 -0.27
C ASP A 39 -8.41 43.27 -0.58
N TYR A 40 -7.68 43.70 -1.62
CA TYR A 40 -6.43 43.10 -2.02
C TYR A 40 -5.30 44.11 -2.00
N ALA A 41 -4.07 43.64 -1.78
CA ALA A 41 -2.87 44.45 -1.85
C ALA A 41 -1.82 43.78 -2.74
N ILE A 42 -1.24 44.57 -3.63
CA ILE A 42 -0.08 44.19 -4.45
C ILE A 42 1.13 44.91 -3.84
N ARG A 43 2.10 44.15 -3.34
CA ARG A 43 3.32 44.68 -2.70
C ARG A 43 4.56 44.15 -3.39
N GLU A 44 5.56 45.01 -3.55
CA GLU A 44 6.86 44.59 -4.04
C GLU A 44 7.65 43.87 -2.93
N GLN A 45 8.16 42.68 -3.22
CA GLN A 45 8.94 41.86 -2.30
C GLN A 45 9.97 41.04 -3.11
N ASP A 46 11.26 41.15 -2.75
CA ASP A 46 12.34 40.33 -3.33
C ASP A 46 12.41 40.33 -4.87
N SER A 47 12.15 41.48 -5.51
CA SER A 47 12.06 41.67 -6.98
C SER A 47 10.84 41.02 -7.65
N PHE A 48 9.81 40.68 -6.87
CA PHE A 48 8.53 40.16 -7.33
C PHE A 48 7.35 40.99 -6.81
N ALA A 49 6.21 40.90 -7.48
CA ALA A 49 4.94 41.39 -6.99
C ALA A 49 4.24 40.29 -6.18
N ARG A 50 3.96 40.54 -4.91
CA ARG A 50 3.18 39.66 -4.04
C ARG A 50 1.74 40.18 -3.94
N ILE A 51 0.80 39.31 -4.30
CA ILE A 51 -0.64 39.59 -4.18
C ILE A 51 -1.14 39.00 -2.87
N SER A 52 -1.78 39.85 -2.06
CA SER A 52 -2.35 39.46 -0.78
C SER A 52 -3.84 39.76 -0.72
N VAL A 53 -4.64 38.77 -0.39
CA VAL A 53 -6.08 38.93 -0.09
C VAL A 53 -6.34 38.22 1.23
N PRO A 54 -6.92 38.90 2.25
CA PRO A 54 -7.31 38.25 3.49
C PRO A 54 -8.24 37.07 3.24
N HIS A 55 -8.03 35.97 3.97
CA HIS A 55 -8.87 34.77 3.97
C HIS A 55 -8.94 33.94 2.68
N MET A 56 -8.29 34.35 1.59
CA MET A 56 -8.18 33.53 0.39
C MET A 56 -7.03 32.51 0.50
N ALA A 57 -7.20 31.37 -0.18
CA ALA A 57 -6.19 30.34 -0.30
C ALA A 57 -5.13 30.69 -1.34
N TYR A 58 -4.03 29.94 -1.32
CA TYR A 58 -2.91 30.09 -2.26
C TYR A 58 -2.52 28.73 -2.85
N PRO A 59 -1.98 28.70 -4.08
CA PRO A 59 -1.43 27.48 -4.65
C PRO A 59 -0.24 26.99 -3.81
N HIS A 60 -0.10 25.68 -3.71
CA HIS A 60 0.98 25.02 -2.97
C HIS A 60 2.08 24.48 -3.88
N LEU A 61 1.88 24.49 -5.21
CA LEU A 61 2.83 23.94 -6.18
C LEU A 61 4.07 24.84 -6.32
N PRO A 62 5.27 24.42 -5.91
CA PRO A 62 6.47 25.25 -5.98
C PRO A 62 6.78 25.72 -7.40
N GLY A 63 7.13 27.00 -7.54
CA GLY A 63 7.43 27.63 -8.83
C GLY A 63 6.22 28.11 -9.63
N ALA A 64 4.98 27.78 -9.23
CA ALA A 64 3.76 28.38 -9.77
C ALA A 64 3.61 29.84 -9.29
N PRO A 65 2.92 30.73 -10.02
CA PRO A 65 2.66 32.09 -9.53
C PRO A 65 1.74 32.05 -8.30
N GLY A 66 2.10 32.77 -7.24
CA GLY A 66 1.37 32.84 -5.97
C GLY A 66 0.10 33.69 -6.06
N LEU A 67 -0.87 33.23 -6.85
CA LEU A 67 -2.14 33.91 -7.09
C LEU A 67 -3.20 33.46 -6.06
N PRO A 68 -3.86 34.39 -5.34
CA PRO A 68 -4.94 34.05 -4.44
C PRO A 68 -6.12 33.39 -5.18
N LEU A 69 -6.75 32.41 -4.55
CA LEU A 69 -7.90 31.67 -5.08
C LEU A 69 -8.94 31.41 -3.99
N GLU A 70 -10.20 31.27 -4.41
CA GLU A 70 -11.33 30.92 -3.56
C GLU A 70 -11.96 29.62 -4.06
N GLU A 71 -12.39 28.76 -3.16
CA GLU A 71 -13.03 27.48 -3.52
C GLU A 71 -14.31 27.31 -2.70
N PHE A 72 -15.38 26.93 -3.36
CA PHE A 72 -16.64 26.57 -2.69
C PHE A 72 -17.18 25.25 -3.22
N LYS A 73 -17.91 24.55 -2.36
CA LYS A 73 -18.37 23.18 -2.59
C LYS A 73 -19.85 23.13 -2.94
N ILE A 74 -20.19 22.29 -3.90
CA ILE A 74 -21.57 22.01 -4.30
C ILE A 74 -21.84 20.53 -4.07
N ALA A 75 -22.78 20.21 -3.20
CA ALA A 75 -23.22 18.84 -3.02
C ALA A 75 -23.98 18.36 -4.26
N LEU A 76 -23.77 17.10 -4.62
CA LEU A 76 -24.36 16.45 -5.78
C LEU A 76 -25.40 15.40 -5.35
N PRO A 77 -26.54 15.30 -6.05
CA PRO A 77 -27.42 14.15 -5.89
C PRO A 77 -26.77 12.88 -6.46
N PRO A 78 -27.37 11.69 -6.24
CA PRO A 78 -26.93 10.47 -6.90
C PRO A 78 -26.87 10.62 -8.43
N ALA A 79 -25.78 10.11 -9.02
CA ALA A 79 -25.44 10.29 -10.44
C ALA A 79 -25.43 11.76 -10.89
N GLY A 80 -25.15 12.68 -9.96
CA GLY A 80 -25.23 14.10 -10.17
C GLY A 80 -24.00 14.69 -10.83
N ASN A 81 -24.22 15.75 -11.59
CA ASN A 81 -23.19 16.57 -12.24
C ASN A 81 -23.65 18.03 -12.25
N ILE A 82 -22.70 18.95 -12.46
CA ILE A 82 -23.02 20.37 -12.66
C ILE A 82 -22.77 20.82 -14.09
N VAL A 83 -23.49 21.88 -14.48
CA VAL A 83 -23.13 22.75 -15.60
C VAL A 83 -23.19 24.18 -15.09
N TRP A 84 -22.15 24.98 -15.32
CA TRP A 84 -22.10 26.35 -14.81
C TRP A 84 -21.83 27.37 -15.91
N THR A 85 -22.27 28.61 -15.66
CA THR A 85 -21.95 29.77 -16.49
C THR A 85 -21.49 30.92 -15.61
N LEU A 86 -20.51 31.70 -16.11
CA LEU A 86 -19.96 32.88 -15.44
C LEU A 86 -20.45 34.14 -16.15
N THR A 87 -20.95 35.10 -15.36
CA THR A 87 -21.23 36.47 -15.81
C THR A 87 -20.34 37.43 -15.04
N VAL A 88 -19.34 38.00 -15.71
CA VAL A 88 -18.46 39.02 -15.12
C VAL A 88 -19.25 40.32 -14.99
N LEU A 89 -19.32 40.86 -13.78
CA LEU A 89 -19.99 42.13 -13.49
C LEU A 89 -19.00 43.28 -13.36
N GLU A 90 -17.83 43.01 -12.78
CA GLU A 90 -16.79 44.00 -12.56
C GLU A 90 -15.41 43.35 -12.70
N GLU A 91 -14.57 43.96 -13.53
CA GLU A 91 -13.20 43.55 -13.80
C GLU A 91 -12.34 44.80 -13.89
N GLU A 92 -11.07 44.69 -13.48
CA GLU A 92 -10.07 45.71 -13.73
C GLU A 92 -8.79 45.10 -14.28
N GLN A 93 -7.98 45.93 -14.92
CA GLN A 93 -6.67 45.53 -15.42
C GLN A 93 -5.57 46.32 -14.72
N VAL A 94 -4.55 45.62 -14.24
CA VAL A 94 -3.43 46.19 -13.50
C VAL A 94 -2.12 45.75 -14.16
N SER A 95 -1.25 46.74 -14.40
CA SER A 95 0.14 46.49 -14.80
C SER A 95 1.04 46.43 -13.57
N LEU A 96 1.80 45.36 -13.46
CA LEU A 96 2.77 45.12 -12.38
C LEU A 96 4.15 45.67 -12.75
N ASN A 97 4.91 46.10 -11.73
CA ASN A 97 6.31 46.50 -11.94
C ASN A 97 7.22 45.26 -12.12
N HIS A 98 6.92 44.19 -11.37
CA HIS A 98 7.63 42.91 -11.42
C HIS A 98 6.68 41.73 -11.67
N ARG A 99 7.25 40.58 -12.03
CA ARG A 99 6.49 39.34 -12.17
C ARG A 99 5.88 38.94 -10.82
N VAL A 100 4.76 38.22 -10.85
CA VAL A 100 4.14 37.68 -9.63
C VAL A 100 5.13 36.77 -8.89
N MET A 101 5.14 36.82 -7.56
CA MET A 101 6.01 36.01 -6.71
C MET A 101 5.67 34.52 -6.85
N PRO A 102 6.64 33.63 -7.11
CA PRO A 102 6.36 32.21 -7.21
C PRO A 102 6.12 31.61 -5.82
N VAL A 103 5.39 30.50 -5.77
CA VAL A 103 5.37 29.62 -4.59
C VAL A 103 6.80 29.13 -4.33
N PRO A 104 7.35 29.29 -3.12
CA PRO A 104 8.74 28.97 -2.87
C PRO A 104 9.00 27.46 -2.85
N TYR A 105 10.20 27.09 -3.27
CA TYR A 105 10.77 25.78 -2.95
C TYR A 105 11.29 25.82 -1.51
N VAL A 106 10.86 24.87 -0.69
CA VAL A 106 11.29 24.77 0.70
C VAL A 106 12.43 23.76 0.79
N SER A 107 13.58 24.18 1.31
CA SER A 107 14.69 23.28 1.64
C SER A 107 14.88 23.25 3.16
N ALA A 108 15.08 22.06 3.71
CA ALA A 108 15.44 21.90 5.12
C ALA A 108 16.95 22.13 5.27
N GLN A 109 17.34 23.04 6.17
CA GLN A 109 18.75 23.16 6.56
C GLN A 109 19.09 22.16 7.67
N GLU A 110 20.38 21.79 7.79
CA GLU A 110 20.89 20.95 8.88
C GLU A 110 20.61 21.53 10.28
N SER A 111 20.35 22.84 10.38
CA SER A 111 19.96 23.56 11.60
C SER A 111 18.49 23.34 12.00
N GLY A 112 17.70 22.66 11.18
CA GLY A 112 16.26 22.48 11.39
C GLY A 112 15.38 23.66 10.96
N MET A 113 15.95 24.76 10.44
CA MET A 113 15.18 25.87 9.88
C MET A 113 14.95 25.69 8.38
N SER A 114 13.71 25.97 7.93
CA SER A 114 13.35 25.95 6.51
C SER A 114 13.90 27.20 5.80
N GLN A 115 14.55 27.00 4.65
CA GLN A 115 14.93 28.06 3.73
C GLN A 115 13.99 28.08 2.52
N TYR A 116 13.49 29.27 2.18
CA TYR A 116 12.58 29.46 1.04
C TYR A 116 13.37 29.98 -0.17
N HIS A 117 13.26 29.27 -1.29
CA HIS A 117 13.87 29.64 -2.56
C HIS A 117 12.79 29.96 -3.59
N TYR A 118 12.72 31.23 -3.98
CA TYR A 118 11.75 31.72 -4.96
C TYR A 118 12.31 31.57 -6.37
N ARG A 119 11.95 30.47 -7.04
CA ARG A 119 12.35 30.19 -8.43
C ARG A 119 11.10 30.08 -9.29
N VAL A 120 11.03 30.87 -10.36
CA VAL A 120 9.95 30.79 -11.35
C VAL A 120 10.06 29.49 -12.13
N ASP A 121 8.94 28.79 -12.29
CA ASP A 121 8.78 27.76 -13.32
C ASP A 121 8.07 28.39 -14.53
N GLU A 122 8.78 28.53 -15.64
CA GLU A 122 8.24 29.20 -16.83
C GLU A 122 7.06 28.45 -17.46
N SER A 123 6.99 27.12 -17.30
CA SER A 123 5.87 26.34 -17.82
C SER A 123 4.58 26.61 -17.04
N LEU A 124 4.69 26.78 -15.72
CA LEU A 124 3.57 27.11 -14.82
C LEU A 124 3.15 28.58 -14.96
N TYR A 125 4.10 29.48 -15.24
CA TYR A 125 3.79 30.89 -15.49
C TYR A 125 3.10 31.10 -16.84
N ALA A 126 3.48 30.34 -17.87
CA ALA A 126 2.84 30.42 -19.18
C ALA A 126 1.40 29.89 -19.16
N SER A 127 1.13 28.85 -18.35
CA SER A 127 -0.20 28.24 -18.22
C SER A 127 -1.12 28.92 -17.19
N ALA A 128 -0.66 29.97 -16.52
CA ALA A 128 -1.42 30.70 -15.49
C ALA A 128 -2.61 31.51 -16.04
N SER A 129 -2.68 31.73 -17.35
CA SER A 129 -3.76 32.45 -18.04
C SER A 129 -4.97 31.53 -18.31
N GLY A 130 -5.57 31.03 -17.24
CA GLY A 130 -6.77 30.18 -17.31
C GLY A 130 -8.07 30.96 -17.50
N GLY A 131 -9.20 30.28 -17.25
CA GLY A 131 -10.48 30.94 -17.01
C GLY A 131 -10.59 31.40 -15.55
N TYR A 132 -11.52 32.32 -15.28
CA TYR A 132 -11.81 32.79 -13.92
C TYR A 132 -12.37 31.72 -12.98
N VAL A 133 -12.99 30.66 -13.53
CA VAL A 133 -13.57 29.57 -12.77
C VAL A 133 -13.08 28.25 -13.35
N THR A 134 -12.73 27.31 -12.48
CA THR A 134 -12.35 25.95 -12.84
C THR A 134 -13.16 24.98 -11.99
N GLU A 135 -13.75 23.98 -12.64
CA GLU A 135 -14.40 22.87 -11.95
C GLU A 135 -13.37 21.82 -11.57
N LEU A 136 -13.46 21.32 -10.34
CA LEU A 136 -12.63 20.23 -9.85
C LEU A 136 -13.37 18.89 -10.00
N GLU A 137 -12.61 17.80 -10.07
CA GLU A 137 -13.19 16.46 -10.12
C GLU A 137 -14.12 16.22 -8.93
N PRO A 138 -15.28 15.57 -9.15
CA PRO A 138 -16.17 15.18 -8.06
C PRO A 138 -15.49 14.23 -7.07
N ASP A 139 -15.87 14.34 -5.80
CA ASP A 139 -15.41 13.46 -4.73
C ASP A 139 -16.54 13.19 -3.73
N ILE A 140 -16.24 12.47 -2.66
CA ILE A 140 -17.16 12.03 -1.64
C ILE A 140 -16.64 12.34 -0.24
N PHE A 141 -17.54 12.77 0.64
CA PHE A 141 -17.27 12.89 2.06
C PHE A 141 -18.45 12.37 2.85
N ARG A 142 -18.22 11.33 3.66
CA ARG A 142 -19.21 10.69 4.52
C ARG A 142 -20.53 10.33 3.86
N GLY A 143 -20.45 9.82 2.64
CA GLY A 143 -21.61 9.46 1.82
C GLY A 143 -22.17 10.61 0.97
N TYR A 144 -21.72 11.85 1.14
CA TYR A 144 -22.15 12.98 0.32
C TYR A 144 -21.19 13.20 -0.84
N SER A 145 -21.67 12.99 -2.06
CA SER A 145 -20.92 13.40 -3.24
C SER A 145 -20.93 14.93 -3.39
N PHE A 146 -19.82 15.48 -3.85
CA PHE A 146 -19.71 16.91 -4.13
C PHE A 146 -18.72 17.16 -5.26
N THR A 147 -18.82 18.33 -5.87
CA THR A 147 -17.76 18.93 -6.68
C THR A 147 -17.44 20.31 -6.12
N SER A 148 -16.33 20.90 -6.54
CA SER A 148 -15.93 22.24 -6.13
C SER A 148 -15.69 23.11 -7.36
N LEU A 149 -16.13 24.37 -7.26
CA LEU A 149 -15.73 25.40 -8.21
C LEU A 149 -14.65 26.27 -7.56
N ARG A 150 -13.52 26.38 -8.25
CA ARG A 150 -12.41 27.25 -7.87
C ARG A 150 -12.49 28.55 -8.66
N VAL A 151 -12.61 29.67 -7.95
CA VAL A 151 -12.53 31.02 -8.53
C VAL A 151 -11.08 31.49 -8.46
N ASN A 152 -10.51 31.79 -9.62
CA ASN A 152 -9.17 32.33 -9.81
C ASN A 152 -9.30 33.82 -10.21
N PRO A 153 -9.50 34.74 -9.25
CA PRO A 153 -9.83 36.13 -9.56
C PRO A 153 -8.69 36.89 -10.25
N PHE A 154 -7.44 36.44 -10.13
CA PHE A 154 -6.28 37.09 -10.74
C PHE A 154 -5.80 36.30 -11.97
N GLN A 155 -6.17 36.76 -13.16
CA GLN A 155 -5.70 36.19 -14.42
C GLN A 155 -4.40 36.86 -14.85
N TYR A 156 -3.33 36.08 -14.83
CA TYR A 156 -1.97 36.57 -15.03
C TYR A 156 -1.42 36.13 -16.39
N ASP A 157 -0.80 37.06 -17.12
CA ASP A 157 -0.20 36.81 -18.44
C ASP A 157 1.17 36.11 -18.39
N GLY A 158 1.63 35.74 -17.19
CA GLY A 158 2.95 35.15 -16.96
C GLY A 158 4.09 36.20 -16.91
N GLN A 159 3.80 37.47 -17.20
CA GLN A 159 4.76 38.57 -17.29
C GLN A 159 4.41 39.69 -16.31
N ARG A 160 3.60 40.68 -16.70
CA ARG A 160 3.37 41.90 -15.89
C ARG A 160 1.95 42.43 -16.01
N SER A 161 1.03 41.69 -16.61
CA SER A 161 -0.37 42.10 -16.73
C SER A 161 -1.26 41.17 -15.91
N LEU A 162 -2.11 41.77 -15.07
CA LEU A 162 -3.19 41.10 -14.36
C LEU A 162 -4.53 41.62 -14.86
N ARG A 163 -5.46 40.71 -15.14
CA ARG A 163 -6.89 41.02 -15.12
C ARG A 163 -7.47 40.49 -13.81
N ILE A 164 -8.20 41.33 -13.10
CA ILE A 164 -8.68 41.06 -11.75
C ILE A 164 -10.20 41.06 -11.77
N LEU A 165 -10.79 39.90 -11.49
CA LEU A 165 -12.23 39.77 -11.29
C LEU A 165 -12.61 40.36 -9.93
N LYS A 166 -13.36 41.46 -9.95
CA LYS A 166 -13.86 42.10 -8.74
C LYS A 166 -15.22 41.55 -8.33
N ARG A 167 -16.09 41.28 -9.30
CA ARG A 167 -17.44 40.80 -9.03
C ARG A 167 -17.98 39.95 -10.17
N ALA A 168 -18.64 38.84 -9.84
CA ALA A 168 -19.28 37.98 -10.83
C ALA A 168 -20.48 37.23 -10.28
N ILE A 169 -21.38 36.83 -11.19
CA ILE A 169 -22.45 35.86 -10.92
C ILE A 169 -22.08 34.53 -11.57
N ILE A 170 -22.18 33.45 -10.80
CA ILE A 170 -22.02 32.07 -11.26
C ILE A 170 -23.38 31.41 -11.16
N ASN A 171 -23.94 30.99 -12.29
CA ASN A 171 -25.17 30.21 -12.34
C ASN A 171 -24.79 28.74 -12.48
N ILE A 172 -25.26 27.91 -11.57
CA ILE A 172 -24.93 26.48 -11.48
C ILE A 172 -26.21 25.71 -11.67
N LYS A 173 -26.26 24.82 -12.66
CA LYS A 173 -27.33 23.86 -12.87
C LYS A 173 -26.87 22.50 -12.37
N ILE A 174 -27.69 21.87 -11.55
CA ILE A 174 -27.45 20.55 -10.95
C ILE A 174 -28.35 19.55 -11.66
N SER A 175 -27.77 18.40 -12.00
CA SER A 175 -28.46 17.26 -12.62
C SER A 175 -28.26 16.00 -11.76
N GLY A 176 -28.95 14.91 -12.10
CA GLY A 176 -28.95 13.64 -11.35
C GLY A 176 -30.30 13.37 -10.67
N ASP A 177 -30.33 12.43 -9.73
CA ASP A 177 -31.53 12.11 -8.96
C ASP A 177 -31.74 13.09 -7.80
N VAL A 178 -32.12 14.32 -8.15
CA VAL A 178 -32.40 15.39 -7.16
C VAL A 178 -33.59 15.05 -6.24
N SER A 179 -34.42 14.08 -6.64
CA SER A 179 -35.57 13.62 -5.86
C SER A 179 -35.20 12.62 -4.77
N TYR A 180 -33.97 12.09 -4.80
CA TYR A 180 -33.47 11.14 -3.82
C TYR A 180 -33.60 11.68 -2.38
N LYS A 181 -34.13 10.83 -1.50
CA LYS A 181 -34.31 11.10 -0.06
C LYS A 181 -33.72 9.95 0.74
N SER A 182 -32.53 10.16 1.30
CA SER A 182 -31.97 9.29 2.33
C SER A 182 -32.60 9.55 3.69
N THR A 183 -32.53 8.56 4.57
CA THR A 183 -32.86 8.75 5.98
C THR A 183 -31.82 9.67 6.60
N VAL A 184 -32.27 10.79 7.18
CA VAL A 184 -31.38 11.72 7.89
C VAL A 184 -30.92 11.04 9.17
N VAL A 185 -29.62 10.77 9.25
CA VAL A 185 -28.94 10.27 10.45
C VAL A 185 -28.11 11.42 11.01
N GLN A 186 -28.26 11.69 12.30
CA GLN A 186 -27.41 12.67 12.98
C GLN A 186 -25.96 12.18 13.00
N ASP A 187 -25.06 12.96 12.43
CA ASP A 187 -23.63 12.70 12.34
C ASP A 187 -22.93 14.06 12.38
N GLY A 188 -22.19 14.32 13.46
CA GLY A 188 -21.59 15.63 13.72
C GLY A 188 -20.57 16.03 12.65
N LEU A 189 -19.77 15.07 12.15
CA LEU A 189 -18.77 15.33 11.11
C LEU A 189 -19.42 15.57 9.75
N ALA A 190 -20.50 14.83 9.45
CA ALA A 190 -21.30 15.12 8.26
C ALA A 190 -21.96 16.51 8.34
N GLY A 191 -22.38 16.94 9.53
CA GLY A 191 -22.92 18.29 9.77
C GLY A 191 -21.94 19.39 9.39
N LEU A 192 -20.68 19.28 9.81
CA LEU A 192 -19.62 20.24 9.45
C LEU A 192 -19.42 20.35 7.93
N PHE A 193 -19.52 19.22 7.22
CA PHE A 193 -19.44 19.22 5.76
C PHE A 193 -20.67 19.88 5.12
N LEU A 194 -21.88 19.58 5.62
CA LEU A 194 -23.10 20.19 5.12
C LEU A 194 -23.06 21.72 5.29
N ASP A 195 -22.51 22.22 6.40
CA ASP A 195 -22.33 23.66 6.61
C ASP A 195 -21.35 24.31 5.62
N ALA A 196 -20.47 23.54 4.99
CA ALA A 196 -19.46 24.01 4.04
C ALA A 196 -19.93 24.02 2.57
N VAL A 197 -21.04 23.35 2.24
CA VAL A 197 -21.58 23.36 0.87
C VAL A 197 -22.55 24.52 0.66
N ILE A 198 -22.70 24.98 -0.58
CA ILE A 198 -23.60 26.09 -0.91
C ILE A 198 -25.09 25.73 -0.91
N ASN A 199 -25.43 24.43 -0.89
CA ASN A 199 -26.79 23.90 -1.00
C ASN A 199 -27.16 22.88 0.11
N PRO A 200 -26.97 23.22 1.40
CA PRO A 200 -27.12 22.27 2.52
C PRO A 200 -28.53 21.69 2.65
N ALA A 201 -29.55 22.51 2.41
CA ALA A 201 -30.95 22.12 2.55
C ALA A 201 -31.36 20.99 1.58
N GLN A 202 -30.73 20.96 0.40
CA GLN A 202 -30.89 19.88 -0.57
C GLN A 202 -29.96 18.71 -0.21
N ALA A 203 -28.69 19.02 0.04
CA ALA A 203 -27.60 18.07 0.30
C ALA A 203 -27.91 17.07 1.41
N GLN A 204 -28.55 17.49 2.51
CA GLN A 204 -28.93 16.63 3.63
C GLN A 204 -29.74 15.38 3.21
N ASN A 205 -30.40 15.41 2.05
CA ASN A 205 -31.18 14.30 1.53
C ASN A 205 -30.38 13.37 0.60
N TRP A 206 -29.21 13.78 0.15
CA TRP A 206 -28.43 13.13 -0.89
C TRP A 206 -27.30 12.24 -0.37
N LYS A 207 -27.33 11.86 0.92
CA LYS A 207 -26.37 10.91 1.49
C LYS A 207 -26.52 9.54 0.83
N GLN A 208 -25.47 9.09 0.17
CA GLN A 208 -25.38 7.79 -0.46
C GLN A 208 -24.76 6.76 0.47
N HIS A 209 -25.24 5.51 0.37
CA HIS A 209 -24.68 4.37 1.08
C HIS A 209 -24.01 3.43 0.08
N PHE A 210 -22.68 3.41 0.10
CA PHE A 210 -21.89 2.45 -0.67
C PHE A 210 -21.72 1.18 0.15
N ARG A 211 -22.30 0.08 -0.33
CA ARG A 211 -22.02 -1.26 0.21
C ARG A 211 -20.86 -1.85 -0.58
N THR A 212 -19.66 -1.74 -0.03
CA THR A 212 -18.50 -2.50 -0.52
C THR A 212 -18.34 -3.71 0.40
N SER A 213 -18.21 -4.90 -0.17
CA SER A 213 -17.83 -6.09 0.62
C SER A 213 -16.47 -5.85 1.24
N ILE A 214 -16.30 -6.14 2.53
CA ILE A 214 -15.02 -6.09 3.23
C ILE A 214 -14.74 -7.50 3.73
N ASN A 215 -13.73 -8.12 3.14
CA ASN A 215 -13.32 -9.48 3.46
C ASN A 215 -12.66 -9.51 4.84
N HIS A 216 -12.99 -10.56 5.59
CA HIS A 216 -12.47 -10.83 6.93
C HIS A 216 -12.53 -12.34 7.19
N ALA A 217 -11.72 -12.83 8.13
CA ALA A 217 -11.77 -14.20 8.59
C ALA A 217 -13.05 -14.44 9.42
N PRO A 218 -13.82 -15.51 9.15
CA PRO A 218 -15.07 -15.81 9.85
C PRO A 218 -14.78 -16.63 11.11
N PHE A 219 -14.08 -16.04 12.07
CA PHE A 219 -13.61 -16.78 13.25
C PHE A 219 -14.74 -17.33 14.12
N SER A 220 -15.93 -16.73 14.08
CA SER A 220 -17.13 -17.22 14.76
C SER A 220 -17.73 -18.51 14.21
N GLU A 221 -17.27 -19.01 13.06
CA GLU A 221 -17.79 -20.25 12.46
C GLU A 221 -17.26 -21.52 13.13
N ALA A 222 -16.23 -21.42 13.98
CA ALA A 222 -15.66 -22.56 14.69
C ALA A 222 -15.04 -22.15 16.04
N ASP A 223 -15.05 -23.07 17.00
CA ASP A 223 -14.60 -22.81 18.38
C ASP A 223 -13.07 -22.80 18.51
N TYR A 224 -12.35 -23.48 17.61
CA TYR A 224 -10.90 -23.67 17.70
C TYR A 224 -10.20 -23.31 16.40
N TRP A 225 -9.13 -22.53 16.53
CA TRP A 225 -8.29 -22.11 15.42
C TRP A 225 -6.81 -22.26 15.77
N LEU A 226 -6.07 -22.98 14.92
CA LEU A 226 -4.61 -23.00 14.96
C LEU A 226 -4.07 -22.01 13.94
N LYS A 227 -3.16 -21.14 14.38
CA LYS A 227 -2.34 -20.31 13.50
C LYS A 227 -1.05 -21.03 13.19
N ILE A 228 -0.72 -21.13 11.90
CA ILE A 228 0.40 -21.87 11.36
C ILE A 228 1.23 -20.92 10.50
N GLU A 229 2.55 -20.93 10.71
CA GLU A 229 3.48 -20.13 9.90
C GLU A 229 4.43 -21.01 9.09
N VAL A 230 4.67 -20.62 7.84
CA VAL A 230 5.59 -21.28 6.91
C VAL A 230 6.62 -20.28 6.35
N ASP A 231 7.85 -20.73 6.12
CA ASP A 231 9.00 -19.87 5.76
C ASP A 231 9.46 -20.02 4.30
N LYS A 232 9.02 -21.07 3.58
CA LYS A 232 9.35 -21.30 2.16
C LYS A 232 8.21 -21.93 1.38
N ASN A 233 8.28 -21.86 0.06
CA ASN A 233 7.29 -22.47 -0.83
C ASN A 233 7.50 -23.99 -0.91
N GLY A 234 6.42 -24.77 -0.81
CA GLY A 234 6.49 -26.23 -0.94
C GLY A 234 5.32 -26.97 -0.29
N ILE A 235 5.40 -28.30 -0.24
CA ILE A 235 4.45 -29.17 0.43
C ILE A 235 4.85 -29.37 1.89
N TYR A 236 3.92 -29.12 2.80
CA TYR A 236 4.10 -29.23 4.24
C TYR A 236 3.28 -30.38 4.80
N GLN A 237 3.71 -30.88 5.97
CA GLN A 237 2.93 -31.81 6.78
C GLN A 237 2.67 -31.23 8.18
N LEU A 238 1.48 -31.52 8.71
CA LEU A 238 1.16 -31.45 10.13
C LEU A 238 0.89 -32.86 10.63
N THR A 239 1.47 -33.19 11.77
CA THR A 239 1.30 -34.46 12.47
C THR A 239 0.41 -34.28 13.70
N ARG A 240 -0.06 -35.39 14.31
CA ARG A 240 -0.79 -35.35 15.60
C ARG A 240 -0.08 -34.50 16.67
N GLN A 241 1.25 -34.50 16.72
CA GLN A 241 2.01 -33.69 17.67
C GLN A 241 1.82 -32.18 17.43
N ASN A 242 1.71 -31.74 16.17
CA ASN A 242 1.51 -30.33 15.84
C ASN A 242 0.13 -29.83 16.29
N LEU A 243 -0.86 -30.72 16.39
CA LEU A 243 -2.23 -30.40 16.80
C LEU A 243 -2.47 -30.65 18.30
N SER A 244 -1.42 -30.88 19.08
CA SER A 244 -1.54 -31.24 20.52
C SER A 244 -2.20 -30.19 21.41
N SER A 245 -2.33 -28.95 20.95
CA SER A 245 -3.08 -27.89 21.64
C SER A 245 -4.59 -27.93 21.39
N LEU A 246 -5.07 -28.79 20.48
CA LEU A 246 -6.48 -29.03 20.24
C LEU A 246 -6.99 -30.18 21.12
N PRO A 247 -8.31 -30.26 21.40
CA PRO A 247 -8.92 -31.44 22.02
C PRO A 247 -8.96 -32.60 21.01
N LEU A 248 -7.80 -33.23 20.78
CA LEU A 248 -7.59 -34.23 19.71
C LEU A 248 -8.54 -35.42 19.73
N ASP A 249 -9.11 -35.75 20.88
CA ASP A 249 -10.06 -36.86 21.01
C ASP A 249 -11.44 -36.51 20.41
N ASP A 250 -11.75 -35.21 20.25
CA ASP A 250 -12.98 -34.69 19.64
C ASP A 250 -12.77 -34.29 18.16
N VAL A 251 -11.54 -34.39 17.65
CA VAL A 251 -11.21 -33.98 16.28
C VAL A 251 -11.58 -35.08 15.30
N ASP A 252 -12.67 -34.85 14.55
CA ASP A 252 -12.96 -35.63 13.34
C ASP A 252 -12.12 -35.10 12.16
N PRO A 253 -11.11 -35.84 11.67
CA PRO A 253 -10.23 -35.41 10.59
C PRO A 253 -10.96 -35.06 9.29
N ARG A 254 -12.15 -35.62 9.06
CA ARG A 254 -12.97 -35.34 7.87
C ARG A 254 -13.52 -33.93 7.88
N THR A 255 -13.58 -33.29 9.04
CA THR A 255 -14.07 -31.92 9.21
C THR A 255 -12.97 -30.86 9.15
N ILE A 256 -11.70 -31.27 9.08
CA ILE A 256 -10.56 -30.34 9.09
C ILE A 256 -10.58 -29.46 7.84
N ARG A 257 -10.33 -28.17 8.06
CA ARG A 257 -10.18 -27.12 7.04
C ARG A 257 -8.93 -26.31 7.28
N MET A 258 -8.43 -25.71 6.19
CA MET A 258 -7.30 -24.79 6.25
C MET A 258 -7.57 -23.58 5.40
N PHE A 259 -7.21 -22.39 5.90
CA PHE A 259 -7.48 -21.12 5.25
C PHE A 259 -6.24 -20.23 5.18
N SER A 260 -6.18 -19.36 4.18
CA SER A 260 -5.17 -18.30 4.07
C SER A 260 -5.66 -17.17 3.16
N THR A 261 -5.05 -16.00 3.29
CA THR A 261 -5.18 -14.89 2.33
C THR A 261 -4.12 -14.93 1.22
N GLY A 262 -3.16 -15.87 1.29
CA GLY A 262 -2.08 -16.02 0.32
C GLY A 262 -0.91 -15.04 0.49
N GLY A 263 -0.95 -14.14 1.48
CA GLY A 263 0.21 -13.40 1.96
C GLY A 263 0.75 -12.25 1.09
N ALA A 264 0.05 -11.89 -0.01
CA ALA A 264 0.41 -10.72 -0.81
C ALA A 264 0.26 -9.41 -0.01
N VAL A 265 1.01 -8.38 -0.38
CA VAL A 265 0.79 -7.01 0.12
C VAL A 265 -0.52 -6.49 -0.44
N ASN A 266 -1.31 -5.85 0.42
CA ASN A 266 -2.61 -5.34 -0.01
C ASN A 266 -2.45 -4.06 -0.87
N PRO A 267 -3.35 -3.84 -1.84
CA PRO A 267 -3.33 -2.64 -2.67
C PRO A 267 -3.64 -1.39 -1.81
N PRO A 268 -2.95 -0.25 -2.05
CA PRO A 268 -3.19 0.98 -1.30
C PRO A 268 -4.53 1.65 -1.65
N ALA A 269 -5.30 1.09 -2.59
CA ALA A 269 -6.62 1.60 -2.99
C ALA A 269 -7.58 1.69 -1.79
N VAL A 270 -8.21 2.85 -1.60
CA VAL A 270 -9.17 3.09 -0.50
C VAL A 270 -10.37 2.16 -0.61
N GLN A 271 -10.98 2.09 -1.79
CA GLN A 271 -12.15 1.25 -2.04
C GLN A 271 -11.76 -0.15 -2.49
N THR A 272 -11.25 -0.95 -1.55
CA THR A 272 -10.91 -2.36 -1.76
C THR A 272 -11.70 -3.29 -0.83
N ALA A 273 -11.99 -4.50 -1.27
CA ALA A 273 -12.54 -5.52 -0.39
C ALA A 273 -11.50 -6.06 0.60
N GLY A 274 -10.22 -5.81 0.35
CA GLY A 274 -9.14 -6.45 1.09
C GLY A 274 -8.93 -7.90 0.62
N PRO A 275 -7.95 -8.60 1.22
CA PRO A 275 -7.61 -9.94 0.80
C PRO A 275 -8.70 -10.92 1.23
N GLU A 276 -9.04 -11.86 0.36
CA GLU A 276 -10.07 -12.86 0.64
C GLU A 276 -9.47 -14.00 1.48
N PHE A 277 -10.12 -14.34 2.59
CA PHE A 277 -9.74 -15.46 3.46
C PHE A 277 -10.26 -16.78 2.87
N LYS A 278 -9.43 -17.44 2.04
CA LYS A 278 -9.85 -18.59 1.24
C LYS A 278 -9.50 -19.90 1.91
N GLU A 279 -10.44 -20.85 1.85
CA GLU A 279 -10.14 -22.25 2.14
C GLU A 279 -9.18 -22.78 1.07
N ILE A 280 -8.14 -23.49 1.50
CA ILE A 280 -7.19 -24.16 0.63
C ILE A 280 -7.38 -25.68 0.70
N PRO A 281 -7.21 -26.40 -0.42
CA PRO A 281 -7.31 -27.84 -0.43
C PRO A 281 -6.19 -28.47 0.39
N ILE A 282 -6.56 -29.40 1.27
CA ILE A 282 -5.63 -30.24 2.04
C ILE A 282 -5.81 -31.72 1.69
N ARG A 283 -4.79 -32.55 1.95
CA ARG A 283 -4.93 -34.01 1.92
C ARG A 283 -4.77 -34.52 3.35
N VAL A 284 -5.78 -35.21 3.87
CA VAL A 284 -5.72 -35.83 5.18
C VAL A 284 -5.49 -37.33 5.01
N ILE A 285 -4.44 -37.86 5.62
CA ILE A 285 -4.08 -39.28 5.59
C ILE A 285 -4.53 -39.88 6.92
N GLY A 286 -5.33 -40.96 6.88
CA GLY A 286 -5.91 -41.62 8.05
C GLY A 286 -7.30 -41.12 8.44
N GLU A 287 -7.97 -40.31 7.62
CA GLU A 287 -9.28 -39.73 7.98
C GLU A 287 -10.47 -40.70 7.99
N GLU A 288 -10.26 -41.97 7.63
CA GLU A 288 -11.33 -42.94 7.36
C GLU A 288 -12.15 -43.35 8.58
N ASP A 289 -11.53 -43.43 9.76
CA ASP A 289 -12.17 -43.88 11.00
C ASP A 289 -12.76 -42.74 11.85
N GLY A 290 -12.61 -41.50 11.39
CA GLY A 290 -13.12 -40.31 12.06
C GLY A 290 -12.37 -39.93 13.34
N HIS A 291 -11.17 -40.46 13.59
CA HIS A 291 -10.31 -40.07 14.70
C HIS A 291 -8.94 -39.65 14.14
N PHE A 292 -8.31 -38.61 14.71
CA PHE A 292 -7.03 -38.14 14.19
C PHE A 292 -5.83 -38.86 14.84
N ASP A 293 -5.58 -40.11 14.49
CA ASP A 293 -4.63 -41.00 15.16
C ASP A 293 -3.15 -40.59 15.04
N ALA A 294 -2.28 -41.32 15.74
CA ALA A 294 -0.84 -41.02 15.79
C ALA A 294 -0.12 -41.11 14.43
N SER A 295 -0.65 -41.91 13.50
CA SER A 295 -0.15 -42.03 12.13
C SER A 295 -0.64 -40.93 11.20
N ASP A 296 -1.62 -40.14 11.63
CA ASP A 296 -2.39 -39.29 10.75
C ASP A 296 -1.68 -37.98 10.47
N LYS A 297 -1.93 -37.48 9.26
CA LYS A 297 -1.21 -36.33 8.75
C LYS A 297 -2.10 -35.47 7.88
N ILE A 298 -1.85 -34.17 7.95
CA ILE A 298 -2.46 -33.19 7.06
C ILE A 298 -1.36 -32.66 6.15
N ILE A 299 -1.54 -32.81 4.84
CA ILE A 299 -0.60 -32.40 3.81
C ILE A 299 -1.20 -31.22 3.05
N PHE A 300 -0.44 -30.14 2.87
CA PHE A 300 -0.91 -28.94 2.20
C PHE A 300 0.23 -28.22 1.47
N PHE A 301 -0.12 -27.35 0.51
CA PHE A 301 0.84 -26.46 -0.12
C PHE A 301 0.94 -25.14 0.66
N GLY A 302 2.16 -24.79 1.09
CA GLY A 302 2.47 -23.55 1.78
C GLY A 302 3.35 -22.65 0.92
N GLU A 303 3.13 -21.34 1.00
CA GLU A 303 3.96 -20.30 0.39
C GLU A 303 4.39 -19.29 1.45
N ASN A 304 5.60 -18.75 1.30
CA ASN A 304 6.03 -17.58 2.05
C ASN A 304 5.49 -16.29 1.40
N ARG A 305 5.87 -15.12 1.93
CA ARG A 305 5.40 -13.81 1.42
C ARG A 305 6.33 -13.17 0.40
N ASP A 306 7.42 -13.83 0.03
CA ASP A 306 8.39 -13.29 -0.90
C ASP A 306 7.98 -13.58 -2.35
N GLY A 307 8.43 -12.71 -3.25
CA GLY A 307 8.16 -12.82 -4.68
C GLY A 307 7.57 -11.53 -5.25
N LEU A 308 7.92 -11.24 -6.51
CA LEU A 308 7.44 -10.05 -7.21
C LEU A 308 5.92 -10.02 -7.38
N ASP A 309 5.28 -11.19 -7.41
CA ASP A 309 3.82 -11.31 -7.42
C ASP A 309 3.20 -10.93 -6.08
N LYS A 310 3.84 -11.26 -4.95
CA LYS A 310 3.36 -10.91 -3.60
C LYS A 310 3.60 -9.44 -3.25
N THR A 311 4.60 -8.81 -3.84
CA THR A 311 4.99 -7.41 -3.56
C THR A 311 4.59 -6.43 -4.65
N ALA A 312 3.86 -6.87 -5.69
CA ALA A 312 3.52 -6.05 -6.86
C ALA A 312 2.85 -4.70 -6.50
N GLU A 313 2.00 -4.71 -5.46
CA GLU A 313 1.27 -3.52 -4.98
C GLU A 313 2.17 -2.46 -4.33
N LEU A 314 3.41 -2.80 -3.99
CA LEU A 314 4.43 -1.84 -3.53
C LEU A 314 5.03 -1.02 -4.67
N GLY A 315 4.69 -1.28 -5.93
CA GLY A 315 5.33 -0.66 -7.10
C GLY A 315 5.23 0.87 -7.17
N THR A 316 4.36 1.49 -6.38
CA THR A 316 4.28 2.96 -6.19
C THR A 316 5.19 3.49 -5.08
N LEU A 317 5.68 2.62 -4.20
CA LEU A 317 6.48 2.93 -3.01
C LEU A 317 7.97 2.60 -3.19
N VAL A 318 8.29 1.57 -3.98
CA VAL A 318 9.66 1.09 -4.23
C VAL A 318 9.80 0.55 -5.64
N ALA A 319 10.97 0.76 -6.25
CA ALA A 319 11.36 0.08 -7.47
C ALA A 319 11.50 -1.44 -7.24
N SER A 320 10.42 -2.21 -7.46
CA SER A 320 10.38 -3.68 -7.56
C SER A 320 11.25 -4.45 -6.54
N THR A 321 10.76 -4.60 -5.31
CA THR A 321 11.38 -5.48 -4.28
C THR A 321 10.78 -6.88 -4.31
N VAL A 322 11.56 -7.91 -3.98
CA VAL A 322 11.04 -9.28 -3.78
C VAL A 322 10.66 -9.58 -2.33
N PHE A 323 11.11 -8.75 -1.39
CA PHE A 323 10.91 -8.98 0.03
C PHE A 323 9.69 -8.21 0.52
N ASN A 324 8.80 -8.92 1.21
CA ASN A 324 7.69 -8.26 1.86
C ASN A 324 8.19 -7.43 3.07
N PRO A 325 7.90 -6.13 3.17
CA PRO A 325 8.48 -5.24 4.17
C PRO A 325 8.04 -5.57 5.61
N TYR A 326 6.91 -6.24 5.78
CA TYR A 326 6.25 -6.43 7.07
C TYR A 326 6.49 -7.82 7.67
N SER A 327 6.51 -8.89 6.87
CA SER A 327 6.86 -10.24 7.33
C SER A 327 7.28 -11.11 6.15
N LEU A 328 8.11 -12.12 6.38
CA LEU A 328 8.49 -13.10 5.36
C LEU A 328 7.61 -14.36 5.40
N ASN A 329 7.05 -14.68 6.56
CA ASN A 329 6.32 -15.93 6.76
C ASN A 329 4.90 -15.86 6.18
N GLY A 330 4.49 -16.92 5.50
CA GLY A 330 3.09 -17.14 5.14
C GLY A 330 2.31 -17.66 6.34
N VAL A 331 1.06 -17.22 6.49
CA VAL A 331 0.17 -17.54 7.60
C VAL A 331 -1.03 -18.34 7.09
N TYR A 332 -1.32 -19.41 7.81
CA TYR A 332 -2.38 -20.37 7.55
C TYR A 332 -3.17 -20.61 8.82
N TRP A 333 -4.46 -20.84 8.68
CA TRP A 333 -5.39 -21.04 9.78
C TRP A 333 -6.06 -22.39 9.64
N LEU A 334 -5.90 -23.27 10.62
CA LEU A 334 -6.51 -24.59 10.64
C LEU A 334 -7.62 -24.64 11.68
N THR A 335 -8.74 -25.24 11.29
CA THR A 335 -9.86 -25.52 12.20
C THR A 335 -10.46 -26.89 11.89
N PHE A 336 -11.38 -27.35 12.72
CA PHE A 336 -12.16 -28.58 12.55
C PHE A 336 -13.59 -28.34 13.05
N GLY A 337 -14.54 -29.13 12.55
CA GLY A 337 -15.96 -28.93 12.81
C GLY A 337 -16.49 -27.61 12.25
N GLY A 338 -17.27 -26.89 13.07
CA GLY A 338 -17.83 -25.58 12.76
C GLY A 338 -19.10 -25.58 11.91
N SER A 339 -19.65 -24.38 11.68
CA SER A 339 -20.93 -24.13 10.99
C SER A 339 -20.77 -23.67 9.53
N PHE A 340 -19.70 -24.10 8.87
CA PHE A 340 -19.41 -23.71 7.49
C PHE A 340 -20.46 -24.21 6.47
N SER A 341 -20.79 -23.36 5.50
CA SER A 341 -21.83 -23.63 4.48
C SER A 341 -21.40 -24.56 3.34
N THR A 342 -20.11 -24.81 3.16
CA THR A 342 -19.52 -25.67 2.12
C THR A 342 -18.94 -26.94 2.74
N PRO A 343 -18.74 -28.05 2.01
CA PRO A 343 -17.95 -29.18 2.52
C PRO A 343 -16.46 -28.82 2.64
N PRO A 344 -15.68 -29.47 3.52
CA PRO A 344 -14.23 -29.28 3.63
C PRO A 344 -13.50 -29.54 2.31
N LEU A 345 -12.55 -28.67 1.97
CA LEU A 345 -11.85 -28.72 0.69
C LEU A 345 -10.67 -29.71 0.74
N ARG A 346 -10.62 -30.60 -0.25
CA ARG A 346 -9.59 -31.65 -0.36
C ARG A 346 -8.78 -31.53 -1.65
N ILE A 347 -7.48 -31.83 -1.57
CA ILE A 347 -6.63 -31.97 -2.77
C ILE A 347 -7.18 -33.12 -3.61
N GLN A 348 -7.64 -32.78 -4.81
CA GLN A 348 -8.15 -33.77 -5.76
C GLN A 348 -7.04 -34.33 -6.63
N MET A 349 -7.21 -35.58 -7.04
CA MET A 349 -6.39 -36.16 -8.10
C MET A 349 -6.81 -35.56 -9.45
N GLN A 350 -5.84 -35.07 -10.22
CA GLN A 350 -6.07 -34.68 -11.61
C GLN A 350 -6.33 -35.91 -12.47
N ASP A 351 -7.17 -35.76 -13.51
CA ASP A 351 -7.34 -36.76 -14.56
C ASP A 351 -5.99 -37.19 -15.15
N LEU A 352 -5.87 -38.50 -15.41
CA LEU A 352 -4.74 -39.08 -16.12
C LEU A 352 -4.88 -38.76 -17.62
N TYR A 353 -3.89 -38.04 -18.15
CA TYR A 353 -3.79 -37.80 -19.59
C TYR A 353 -2.89 -38.83 -20.26
N SER A 354 -3.35 -39.37 -21.40
CA SER A 354 -2.59 -40.32 -22.23
C SER A 354 -1.78 -39.67 -23.35
N SER A 355 -1.98 -38.36 -23.60
CA SER A 355 -1.26 -37.60 -24.62
C SER A 355 -1.02 -36.15 -24.18
N SER A 356 0.04 -35.54 -24.72
CA SER A 356 0.39 -34.13 -24.54
C SER A 356 0.44 -33.40 -25.89
N ASN A 357 0.33 -32.08 -25.86
CA ASN A 357 0.53 -31.22 -27.04
C ASN A 357 2.02 -31.01 -27.34
N SER A 358 2.85 -31.04 -26.29
CA SER A 358 4.30 -30.90 -26.37
C SER A 358 4.98 -31.67 -25.22
N SER A 359 6.30 -31.76 -25.26
CA SER A 359 7.11 -32.32 -24.17
C SER A 359 8.28 -31.39 -23.86
N THR A 360 8.72 -31.38 -22.61
CA THR A 360 9.91 -30.64 -22.17
C THR A 360 10.71 -31.43 -21.14
N SER A 361 12.03 -31.21 -21.13
CA SER A 361 12.98 -31.74 -20.15
C SER A 361 13.73 -30.63 -19.41
N ASN A 362 13.33 -29.37 -19.61
CA ASN A 362 13.79 -28.19 -18.88
C ASN A 362 12.63 -27.21 -18.60
N HIS A 363 12.88 -26.24 -17.73
CA HIS A 363 11.97 -25.13 -17.47
C HIS A 363 12.73 -23.84 -17.16
N THR A 364 12.08 -22.69 -17.34
CA THR A 364 12.68 -21.40 -16.96
C THR A 364 12.55 -21.19 -15.45
N THR A 365 13.69 -20.96 -14.82
CA THR A 365 13.77 -20.56 -13.41
C THR A 365 14.70 -19.35 -13.26
N SER A 366 14.84 -18.86 -12.03
CA SER A 366 15.80 -17.82 -11.76
C SER A 366 16.42 -17.92 -10.37
N SER A 367 17.63 -17.39 -10.26
CA SER A 367 18.33 -17.14 -9.00
C SER A 367 18.51 -15.63 -8.83
N ARG A 368 18.39 -15.16 -7.59
CA ARG A 368 18.50 -13.73 -7.28
C ARG A 368 19.40 -13.54 -6.07
N TYR A 369 20.48 -12.80 -6.25
CA TYR A 369 21.28 -12.26 -5.17
C TYR A 369 20.70 -10.89 -4.81
N GLU A 370 19.94 -10.85 -3.72
CA GLU A 370 19.41 -9.64 -3.12
C GLU A 370 19.47 -9.75 -1.59
N LYS A 371 19.86 -8.68 -0.90
CA LYS A 371 19.89 -8.59 0.55
C LYS A 371 19.33 -7.24 0.99
N GLU A 372 18.79 -7.20 2.19
CA GLU A 372 18.30 -5.95 2.81
C GLU A 372 19.32 -5.43 3.82
N SER A 373 20.49 -5.05 3.35
CA SER A 373 21.65 -4.74 4.22
C SER A 373 21.95 -3.26 4.36
N HIS A 374 21.64 -2.46 3.34
CA HIS A 374 22.00 -1.04 3.28
C HIS A 374 20.80 -0.17 2.89
N ARG A 375 20.77 1.08 3.36
CA ARG A 375 19.77 2.08 2.97
C ARG A 375 20.45 3.37 2.57
N ILE A 376 19.89 4.02 1.55
CA ILE A 376 20.26 5.39 1.16
C ILE A 376 19.30 6.38 1.82
N ASP A 377 18.00 6.05 1.81
CA ASP A 377 16.93 6.89 2.34
C ASP A 377 16.27 6.21 3.55
N PRO A 378 16.30 6.82 4.75
CA PRO A 378 15.62 6.28 5.92
C PRO A 378 14.08 6.36 5.85
N TYR A 379 13.50 6.99 4.83
CA TYR A 379 12.06 7.20 4.66
C TYR A 379 11.40 6.33 3.57
N SER A 380 12.14 5.44 2.89
CA SER A 380 11.58 4.52 1.89
C SER A 380 11.73 3.04 2.29
N PHE A 381 10.94 2.14 1.69
CA PHE A 381 11.15 0.68 1.84
C PHE A 381 12.35 0.17 1.01
N GLU A 382 13.14 1.05 0.39
CA GLU A 382 14.26 0.65 -0.46
C GLU A 382 15.45 0.19 0.38
N TRP A 383 15.87 -1.05 0.14
CA TRP A 383 17.10 -1.63 0.66
C TRP A 383 18.02 -2.04 -0.48
N TYR A 384 19.31 -2.06 -0.20
CA TYR A 384 20.34 -2.45 -1.14
C TYR A 384 21.18 -3.59 -0.57
N SER A 385 21.57 -4.50 -1.46
CA SER A 385 22.37 -5.67 -1.13
C SER A 385 23.73 -5.28 -0.56
N ASP A 386 24.48 -4.48 -1.32
CA ASP A 386 25.89 -4.21 -1.04
C ASP A 386 26.27 -2.77 -1.41
N LYS A 387 27.15 -2.15 -0.61
CA LYS A 387 27.77 -0.87 -0.92
C LYS A 387 29.15 -1.07 -1.55
N LEU A 388 29.28 -0.75 -2.84
CA LEU A 388 30.53 -0.73 -3.58
C LEU A 388 31.28 0.58 -3.31
N PHE A 389 31.90 0.68 -2.14
CA PHE A 389 32.60 1.88 -1.66
C PHE A 389 34.04 2.00 -2.17
N GLY A 390 34.47 3.21 -2.54
CA GLY A 390 35.90 3.48 -2.77
C GLY A 390 36.21 4.71 -3.64
N MET A 391 37.50 5.01 -3.75
CA MET A 391 38.03 6.11 -4.57
C MET A 391 38.87 5.65 -5.77
N THR A 392 39.33 4.40 -5.75
CA THR A 392 40.12 3.78 -6.82
C THR A 392 39.35 2.66 -7.49
N THR A 393 39.81 2.25 -8.67
CA THR A 393 39.25 1.09 -9.38
C THR A 393 39.35 -0.15 -8.49
N ALA A 394 38.23 -0.86 -8.31
CA ALA A 394 38.15 -2.06 -7.48
C ALA A 394 37.19 -3.09 -8.09
N ASP A 395 37.46 -4.36 -7.78
CA ASP A 395 36.61 -5.50 -8.14
C ASP A 395 35.75 -5.92 -6.95
N TYR A 396 34.48 -6.18 -7.22
CA TYR A 396 33.52 -6.76 -6.28
C TYR A 396 33.01 -8.06 -6.89
N ILE A 397 33.03 -9.14 -6.11
CA ILE A 397 32.72 -10.49 -6.59
C ILE A 397 31.52 -11.01 -5.80
N PHE A 398 30.54 -11.53 -6.54
CA PHE A 398 29.31 -12.09 -6.01
C PHE A 398 29.18 -13.53 -6.50
N ASN A 399 28.85 -14.45 -5.60
CA ASN A 399 28.68 -15.87 -5.91
C ASN A 399 27.19 -16.19 -5.92
N LEU A 400 26.75 -16.93 -6.94
CA LEU A 400 25.38 -17.43 -7.07
C LEU A 400 25.45 -18.92 -7.40
N ASP A 401 24.82 -19.75 -6.57
CA ASP A 401 24.65 -21.17 -6.87
C ASP A 401 23.42 -21.36 -7.77
N LEU A 402 23.63 -22.00 -8.91
CA LEU A 402 22.58 -22.35 -9.86
C LEU A 402 22.45 -23.88 -9.92
N ASN A 403 21.23 -24.38 -9.85
CA ASN A 403 20.97 -25.82 -9.84
C ASN A 403 20.59 -26.32 -11.23
N ASP A 404 21.24 -27.38 -11.68
CA ASP A 404 20.99 -28.15 -12.91
C ASP A 404 20.85 -27.28 -14.17
N VAL A 405 21.80 -26.36 -14.37
CA VAL A 405 21.81 -25.44 -15.53
C VAL A 405 21.82 -26.24 -16.84
N ASP A 406 20.93 -25.88 -17.75
CA ASP A 406 20.98 -26.31 -19.14
C ASP A 406 21.90 -25.36 -19.93
N PRO A 407 23.15 -25.77 -20.27
CA PRO A 407 24.13 -24.87 -20.88
C PRO A 407 23.73 -24.41 -22.28
N ASP A 408 22.89 -25.18 -22.98
CA ASP A 408 22.38 -24.86 -24.31
C ASP A 408 21.07 -24.06 -24.24
N GLY A 409 20.50 -23.91 -23.03
CA GLY A 409 19.25 -23.23 -22.80
C GLY A 409 19.38 -21.70 -22.79
N LEU A 410 18.28 -21.02 -23.08
CA LEU A 410 18.21 -19.57 -22.98
C LEU A 410 18.50 -19.11 -21.55
N ASN A 411 19.31 -18.07 -21.43
CA ASN A 411 19.63 -17.46 -20.16
C ASN A 411 19.84 -15.95 -20.29
N SER A 412 19.74 -15.26 -19.15
CA SER A 412 20.01 -13.84 -19.03
C SER A 412 20.47 -13.47 -17.62
N ILE A 413 21.21 -12.37 -17.54
CA ILE A 413 21.55 -11.68 -16.29
C ILE A 413 21.00 -10.26 -16.34
N LYS A 414 20.43 -9.83 -15.21
CA LYS A 414 20.04 -8.46 -14.92
C LYS A 414 20.72 -8.01 -13.63
N LEU A 415 21.43 -6.90 -13.66
CA LEU A 415 21.94 -6.25 -12.44
C LEU A 415 21.48 -4.81 -12.40
N THR A 416 21.19 -4.34 -11.18
CA THR A 416 20.68 -2.98 -10.94
C THR A 416 21.53 -2.29 -9.88
N LEU A 417 22.02 -1.09 -10.20
CA LEU A 417 22.90 -0.28 -9.36
C LEU A 417 22.31 1.12 -9.18
N ARG A 418 22.58 1.74 -8.04
CA ARG A 418 22.24 3.15 -7.76
C ARG A 418 23.43 3.88 -7.14
N HIS A 419 23.55 5.19 -7.36
CA HIS A 419 24.60 6.01 -6.76
C HIS A 419 24.19 6.55 -5.37
N GLU A 420 25.18 6.78 -4.50
CA GLU A 420 25.02 7.48 -3.22
C GLU A 420 24.86 9.00 -3.41
N GLY A 421 23.64 9.55 -3.36
CA GLY A 421 23.46 11.01 -3.24
C GLY A 421 22.16 11.60 -3.82
N ALA A 422 21.89 12.87 -3.47
CA ALA A 422 20.75 13.66 -3.95
C ALA A 422 20.88 14.08 -5.44
N ALA A 423 19.77 14.55 -6.03
CA ALA A 423 19.68 15.01 -7.43
C ALA A 423 20.73 16.06 -7.86
N SER A 424 21.38 16.75 -6.93
CA SER A 424 22.43 17.74 -7.21
C SER A 424 23.74 17.15 -7.80
N TYR A 425 23.85 15.83 -7.94
CA TYR A 425 25.02 15.13 -8.49
C TYR A 425 24.87 14.65 -9.94
N ASP A 426 23.97 15.25 -10.75
CA ASP A 426 23.74 14.88 -12.16
C ASP A 426 24.99 14.87 -13.06
N SER A 427 26.09 15.51 -12.64
CA SER A 427 27.35 15.54 -13.37
C SER A 427 28.31 14.38 -13.05
N VAL A 428 28.03 13.53 -12.05
CA VAL A 428 28.89 12.39 -11.71
C VAL A 428 28.73 11.29 -12.75
N SER A 429 29.83 10.90 -13.39
CA SER A 429 29.87 9.77 -14.32
C SER A 429 30.31 8.50 -13.61
N HIS A 430 29.55 7.43 -13.82
CA HIS A 430 29.82 6.09 -13.32
C HIS A 430 30.25 5.20 -14.48
N LYS A 431 31.18 4.28 -14.20
CA LYS A 431 31.75 3.37 -15.21
C LYS A 431 32.01 2.01 -14.58
N ILE A 432 31.50 0.94 -15.19
CA ILE A 432 31.75 -0.43 -14.74
C ILE A 432 32.13 -1.35 -15.89
N ARG A 433 32.76 -2.48 -15.55
CA ARG A 433 32.93 -3.66 -16.41
C ARG A 433 32.43 -4.89 -15.64
N VAL A 434 31.88 -5.87 -16.34
CA VAL A 434 31.18 -6.99 -15.70
C VAL A 434 31.64 -8.31 -16.32
N TRP A 435 31.92 -9.31 -15.48
CA TRP A 435 32.25 -10.67 -15.90
C TRP A 435 31.28 -11.66 -15.26
N VAL A 436 30.95 -12.71 -16.01
CA VAL A 436 30.26 -13.90 -15.52
C VAL A 436 31.18 -15.09 -15.80
N ASN A 437 31.59 -15.81 -14.77
CA ASN A 437 32.53 -16.94 -14.87
C ASN A 437 33.75 -16.62 -15.76
N GLU A 438 34.49 -15.58 -15.38
CA GLU A 438 35.69 -15.07 -16.07
C GLU A 438 35.47 -14.50 -17.48
N GLN A 439 34.29 -14.68 -18.08
CA GLN A 439 33.96 -14.12 -19.39
C GLN A 439 33.37 -12.72 -19.26
N GLU A 440 33.97 -11.76 -19.95
CA GLU A 440 33.51 -10.37 -19.92
C GLU A 440 32.23 -10.19 -20.76
N ILE A 441 31.23 -9.58 -20.13
CA ILE A 441 30.07 -9.06 -20.84
C ILE A 441 30.50 -7.85 -21.66
N GLN A 442 30.36 -7.95 -22.99
CA GLN A 442 30.76 -6.87 -23.88
C GLN A 442 29.89 -5.60 -23.70
N PRO A 443 30.50 -4.44 -23.45
CA PRO A 443 29.80 -3.16 -23.39
C PRO A 443 29.36 -2.66 -24.77
N PRO A 444 28.36 -1.76 -24.87
CA PRO A 444 27.87 -1.22 -26.16
C PRO A 444 28.90 -0.40 -26.94
N SER A 445 29.93 0.09 -26.24
CA SER A 445 31.07 0.84 -26.78
C SER A 445 32.34 0.23 -26.18
N PRO A 446 33.46 0.11 -26.92
CA PRO A 446 34.69 -0.44 -26.38
C PRO A 446 35.13 0.33 -25.12
N GLY A 447 35.10 -0.33 -23.96
CA GLY A 447 35.67 0.20 -22.72
C GLY A 447 34.88 -0.08 -21.45
N TYR A 448 33.59 0.28 -21.38
CA TYR A 448 32.79 0.21 -20.14
C TYR A 448 31.29 0.42 -20.35
N PHE A 449 30.51 -0.01 -19.36
CA PHE A 449 29.12 0.41 -19.13
C PHE A 449 29.13 1.71 -18.33
N GLY A 450 28.51 2.78 -18.85
CA GLY A 450 28.54 4.08 -18.18
C GLY A 450 27.20 4.80 -18.16
N TRP A 451 26.97 5.54 -17.08
CA TRP A 451 25.80 6.40 -16.89
C TRP A 451 26.18 7.63 -16.06
N ARG A 452 25.21 8.53 -15.85
CA ARG A 452 25.39 9.74 -15.04
C ARG A 452 24.24 9.91 -14.06
N GLY A 453 24.52 10.61 -12.96
CA GLY A 453 23.53 11.01 -11.97
C GLY A 453 23.05 9.87 -11.06
N PRO A 454 22.08 10.16 -10.18
CA PRO A 454 21.64 9.24 -9.12
C PRO A 454 20.60 8.20 -9.55
N SER A 455 20.17 8.22 -10.81
CA SER A 455 19.19 7.28 -11.34
C SER A 455 19.70 5.83 -11.31
N TYR A 456 18.74 4.90 -11.23
CA TYR A 456 19.03 3.48 -11.39
C TYR A 456 19.72 3.18 -12.72
N TYR A 457 20.80 2.41 -12.66
CA TYR A 457 21.43 1.83 -13.82
C TYR A 457 21.16 0.33 -13.86
N THR A 458 20.46 -0.11 -14.90
CA THR A 458 20.14 -1.52 -15.12
C THR A 458 20.89 -2.05 -16.33
N LEU A 459 21.72 -3.07 -16.11
CA LEU A 459 22.34 -3.84 -17.19
C LEU A 459 21.55 -5.14 -17.36
N THR A 460 21.09 -5.41 -18.58
CA THR A 460 20.45 -6.70 -18.96
C THR A 460 21.18 -7.31 -20.14
N ARG A 461 21.52 -8.59 -20.06
CA ARG A 461 22.27 -9.31 -21.09
C ARG A 461 21.80 -10.75 -21.21
N ASN A 462 21.62 -11.21 -22.44
CA ASN A 462 21.26 -12.59 -22.77
C ASN A 462 22.51 -13.38 -23.16
N GLY A 463 22.46 -14.71 -23.05
CA GLY A 463 23.52 -15.60 -23.53
C GLY A 463 24.84 -15.42 -22.76
N VAL A 464 24.76 -15.40 -21.43
CA VAL A 464 25.92 -15.40 -20.54
C VAL A 464 26.42 -16.81 -20.27
N ASN A 465 27.71 -16.93 -19.96
CA ASN A 465 28.37 -18.20 -19.70
C ASN A 465 28.05 -18.70 -18.29
N LEU A 466 26.94 -19.43 -18.15
CA LEU A 466 26.52 -20.07 -16.90
C LEU A 466 27.00 -21.52 -16.86
N ARG A 467 27.23 -22.02 -15.65
CA ARG A 467 27.55 -23.42 -15.39
C ARG A 467 26.70 -23.95 -14.25
N ASP A 468 26.56 -25.27 -14.17
CA ASP A 468 25.95 -25.92 -13.02
C ASP A 468 26.78 -25.67 -11.74
N GLY A 469 26.10 -25.44 -10.61
CA GLY A 469 26.71 -25.11 -9.33
C GLY A 469 27.13 -23.63 -9.21
N GLU A 470 28.32 -23.39 -8.67
CA GLU A 470 28.79 -22.04 -8.31
C GLU A 470 29.12 -21.18 -9.54
N ASN A 471 28.44 -20.05 -9.66
CA ASN A 471 28.69 -19.02 -10.67
C ASN A 471 29.20 -17.74 -10.00
N THR A 472 30.12 -17.05 -10.68
CA THR A 472 30.70 -15.79 -10.17
C THR A 472 30.32 -14.62 -11.06
N VAL A 473 29.84 -13.54 -10.44
CA VAL A 473 29.61 -12.24 -11.10
C VAL A 473 30.60 -11.25 -10.53
N ARG A 474 31.55 -10.80 -11.35
CA ARG A 474 32.52 -9.77 -10.96
C ARG A 474 32.12 -8.44 -11.55
N ILE A 475 31.96 -7.42 -10.70
CA ILE A 475 31.74 -6.03 -11.09
C ILE A 475 33.01 -5.24 -10.80
N ARG A 476 33.69 -4.76 -11.84
CA ARG A 476 34.78 -3.80 -11.72
C ARG A 476 34.21 -2.40 -11.80
N VAL A 477 34.34 -1.62 -10.73
CA VAL A 477 33.95 -0.21 -10.72
C VAL A 477 35.19 0.62 -11.07
N LEU A 478 35.15 1.34 -12.20
CA LEU A 478 36.24 2.18 -12.67
C LEU A 478 36.11 3.58 -12.04
N ARG A 479 37.09 3.98 -11.23
CA ARG A 479 37.03 5.24 -10.47
C ARG A 479 38.25 6.12 -10.72
N ALA A 480 37.99 7.42 -10.85
CA ALA A 480 39.00 8.49 -10.82
C ALA A 480 38.80 9.46 -9.65
N LYS A 481 37.72 9.27 -8.87
CA LYS A 481 37.34 10.04 -7.68
C LYS A 481 36.45 9.16 -6.79
N SER A 482 36.13 9.63 -5.58
CA SER A 482 35.17 8.93 -4.70
C SER A 482 33.82 8.79 -5.39
N VAL A 483 33.38 7.55 -5.58
CA VAL A 483 32.09 7.19 -6.19
C VAL A 483 31.63 5.90 -5.53
N ASN A 484 30.56 5.98 -4.75
CA ASN A 484 29.96 4.84 -4.09
C ASN A 484 28.71 4.42 -4.86
N LEU A 485 28.62 3.12 -5.15
CA LEU A 485 27.46 2.52 -5.80
C LEU A 485 26.81 1.56 -4.82
N PHE A 486 25.50 1.52 -4.81
CA PHE A 486 24.72 0.50 -4.12
C PHE A 486 24.25 -0.52 -5.15
N LEU A 487 24.58 -1.78 -4.93
CA LEU A 487 23.99 -2.90 -5.64
C LEU A 487 22.61 -3.15 -5.07
N ASP A 488 21.60 -3.00 -5.89
CA ASP A 488 20.23 -3.38 -5.57
C ASP A 488 20.16 -4.91 -5.57
N TYR A 489 20.26 -5.52 -6.75
CA TYR A 489 20.27 -6.97 -6.91
C TYR A 489 21.03 -7.44 -8.17
N ILE A 490 21.36 -8.73 -8.18
CA ILE A 490 21.75 -9.50 -9.38
C ILE A 490 20.72 -10.61 -9.57
N HIS A 491 20.08 -10.66 -10.74
CA HIS A 491 19.08 -11.66 -11.10
C HIS A 491 19.54 -12.42 -12.33
N ILE A 492 19.54 -13.75 -12.25
CA ILE A 492 19.90 -14.65 -13.34
C ILE A 492 18.69 -15.51 -13.66
N ALA A 493 18.15 -15.38 -14.87
CA ALA A 493 17.13 -16.29 -15.39
C ALA A 493 17.79 -17.30 -16.33
N TYR A 494 17.47 -18.59 -16.19
CA TYR A 494 18.10 -19.67 -16.95
C TYR A 494 17.16 -20.85 -17.13
N GLN A 495 17.44 -21.70 -18.12
CA GLN A 495 16.79 -23.00 -18.26
C GLN A 495 17.42 -24.00 -17.29
N GLN A 496 16.61 -24.57 -16.41
CA GLN A 496 17.00 -25.62 -15.49
C GLN A 496 16.49 -26.97 -16.00
N LYS A 497 17.36 -27.98 -16.04
CA LYS A 497 16.99 -29.35 -16.38
C LYS A 497 16.03 -29.91 -15.34
N LEU A 498 15.07 -30.71 -15.78
CA LEU A 498 14.09 -31.35 -14.93
C LEU A 498 14.68 -32.56 -14.22
N LYS A 499 15.47 -32.32 -13.16
CA LYS A 499 16.14 -33.37 -12.39
C LYS A 499 15.71 -33.32 -10.93
N LYS A 500 14.95 -34.32 -10.50
CA LYS A 500 14.50 -34.46 -9.11
C LYS A 500 15.59 -35.18 -8.30
N GLY A 501 16.31 -34.41 -7.47
CA GLY A 501 17.27 -34.89 -6.47
C GLY A 501 16.63 -35.17 -5.11
N SER A 502 17.40 -34.96 -4.03
CA SER A 502 16.91 -35.01 -2.64
C SER A 502 16.26 -33.69 -2.23
N GLY A 503 15.06 -33.75 -1.68
CA GLY A 503 14.23 -32.59 -1.34
C GLY A 503 13.29 -32.20 -2.48
N GLN A 504 12.36 -31.30 -2.17
CA GLN A 504 11.32 -30.90 -3.12
C GLN A 504 11.92 -30.16 -4.34
N PHE A 505 11.33 -30.40 -5.51
CA PHE A 505 11.73 -29.76 -6.77
C PHE A 505 10.57 -28.98 -7.36
N MET A 506 10.79 -27.69 -7.63
CA MET A 506 9.77 -26.79 -8.16
C MET A 506 9.96 -26.57 -9.66
N ILE A 507 8.87 -26.62 -10.42
CA ILE A 507 8.86 -26.35 -11.86
C ILE A 507 7.91 -25.18 -12.13
N ASN A 508 8.37 -24.20 -12.91
CA ASN A 508 7.49 -23.17 -13.46
C ASN A 508 6.92 -23.63 -14.79
N GLY A 509 5.64 -23.34 -15.03
CA GLY A 509 5.04 -23.49 -16.35
C GLY A 509 5.72 -22.61 -17.40
N PRO A 510 5.44 -22.85 -18.69
CA PRO A 510 6.02 -22.05 -19.77
C PRO A 510 5.55 -20.60 -19.71
N ASP A 511 6.36 -19.67 -20.25
CA ASP A 511 5.97 -18.26 -20.41
C ASP A 511 4.98 -18.08 -21.57
N SER A 512 3.79 -18.66 -21.41
CA SER A 512 2.65 -18.59 -22.33
C SER A 512 1.37 -18.41 -21.52
N VAL A 513 0.52 -17.47 -21.94
CA VAL A 513 -0.81 -17.27 -21.35
C VAL A 513 -1.76 -18.42 -21.70
N ALA A 514 -1.61 -18.99 -22.90
CA ALA A 514 -2.42 -20.12 -23.35
C ALA A 514 -2.05 -21.38 -22.57
N GLU A 515 -3.05 -22.01 -21.96
CA GLU A 515 -2.89 -23.29 -21.27
C GLU A 515 -2.86 -24.44 -22.29
N THR A 516 -1.83 -25.29 -22.19
CA THR A 516 -1.67 -26.46 -23.06
C THR A 516 -1.20 -27.66 -22.23
N ARG A 517 -1.44 -28.89 -22.71
CA ARG A 517 -0.97 -30.10 -22.03
C ARG A 517 0.49 -30.35 -22.37
N ILE A 518 1.34 -30.41 -21.36
CA ILE A 518 2.78 -30.62 -21.52
C ILE A 518 3.17 -31.90 -20.79
N ALA A 519 3.95 -32.75 -21.46
CA ALA A 519 4.63 -33.86 -20.83
C ALA A 519 5.97 -33.37 -20.26
N TYR A 520 6.12 -33.43 -18.94
CA TYR A 520 7.35 -33.08 -18.25
C TYR A 520 8.19 -34.34 -18.08
N GLN A 521 9.28 -34.42 -18.85
CA GLN A 521 10.22 -35.53 -18.85
C GLN A 521 11.25 -35.30 -17.75
N MET A 522 11.13 -36.02 -16.65
CA MET A 522 12.02 -35.87 -15.50
C MET A 522 13.20 -36.84 -15.58
N GLN A 523 14.28 -36.47 -14.89
CA GLN A 523 15.36 -37.36 -14.52
C GLN A 523 15.28 -37.59 -13.01
N THR A 524 15.03 -38.83 -12.58
CA THR A 524 14.98 -39.15 -11.15
C THR A 524 15.35 -40.60 -10.87
N SER A 525 15.94 -40.84 -9.70
CA SER A 525 16.11 -42.19 -9.12
C SER A 525 15.19 -42.40 -7.91
N SER A 526 14.29 -41.46 -7.66
CA SER A 526 13.40 -41.40 -6.50
C SER A 526 12.20 -42.35 -6.68
N SER A 527 11.92 -43.18 -5.67
CA SER A 527 10.67 -43.97 -5.62
C SER A 527 9.58 -43.21 -4.86
N GLY A 528 8.30 -43.42 -5.20
CA GLY A 528 7.20 -42.75 -4.50
C GLY A 528 7.15 -41.22 -4.73
N VAL A 529 7.56 -40.76 -5.92
CA VAL A 529 7.42 -39.36 -6.32
C VAL A 529 5.95 -38.97 -6.36
N GLU A 530 5.62 -37.89 -5.68
CA GLU A 530 4.35 -37.21 -5.77
C GLU A 530 4.53 -35.88 -6.50
N VAL A 531 3.55 -35.53 -7.32
CA VAL A 531 3.54 -34.28 -8.07
C VAL A 531 2.29 -33.51 -7.68
N TYR A 532 2.46 -32.24 -7.33
CA TYR A 532 1.35 -31.31 -7.05
C TYR A 532 1.39 -30.19 -8.08
N ARG A 533 0.26 -29.95 -8.76
CA ARG A 533 0.04 -28.79 -9.61
C ARG A 533 -0.57 -27.67 -8.78
N ILE A 534 0.03 -26.49 -8.84
CA ILE A 534 -0.45 -25.25 -8.25
C ILE A 534 -0.86 -24.36 -9.42
N GLY A 535 -2.14 -24.04 -9.49
CA GLY A 535 -2.68 -23.19 -10.54
C GLY A 535 -2.47 -21.71 -10.28
N SER A 536 -3.29 -20.89 -10.92
CA SER A 536 -3.20 -19.42 -10.82
C SER A 536 -3.59 -18.84 -9.47
N SER A 537 -4.19 -19.65 -8.59
CA SER A 537 -4.56 -19.30 -7.23
C SER A 537 -3.90 -20.29 -6.27
N PHE A 538 -3.49 -19.81 -5.10
CA PHE A 538 -2.97 -20.65 -4.02
C PHE A 538 -4.02 -21.67 -3.49
N ALA A 539 -5.31 -21.47 -3.82
CA ALA A 539 -6.39 -22.40 -3.52
C ALA A 539 -6.66 -23.43 -4.66
N ASP A 540 -5.98 -23.35 -5.81
CA ASP A 540 -6.05 -24.36 -6.89
C ASP A 540 -4.84 -25.30 -6.80
N VAL A 541 -4.97 -26.34 -5.98
CA VAL A 541 -3.94 -27.38 -5.83
C VAL A 541 -4.52 -28.75 -6.15
N LYS A 542 -3.84 -29.50 -7.03
CA LYS A 542 -4.21 -30.86 -7.41
C LYS A 542 -3.01 -31.78 -7.35
N GLN A 543 -3.23 -33.04 -6.97
CA GLN A 543 -2.21 -34.07 -7.13
C GLN A 543 -2.23 -34.56 -8.58
N VAL A 544 -1.07 -34.66 -9.22
CA VAL A 544 -0.93 -35.06 -10.63
C VAL A 544 -0.44 -36.51 -10.70
N PRO A 545 -1.02 -37.35 -11.58
CA PRO A 545 -0.56 -38.73 -11.74
C PRO A 545 0.89 -38.81 -12.23
N TRP A 546 1.72 -39.53 -11.47
CA TRP A 546 3.10 -39.83 -11.83
C TRP A 546 3.19 -41.14 -12.64
N GLN A 547 3.81 -41.10 -13.81
CA GLN A 547 4.01 -42.27 -14.68
C GLN A 547 5.42 -42.83 -14.47
N ALA A 548 5.61 -43.59 -13.39
CA ALA A 548 6.92 -44.06 -12.93
C ALA A 548 7.74 -44.87 -13.96
N GLY A 549 7.10 -45.58 -14.89
CA GLY A 549 7.82 -46.34 -15.93
C GLY A 549 8.54 -45.47 -16.96
N ALA A 550 8.18 -44.19 -17.06
CA ALA A 550 8.75 -43.24 -18.02
C ALA A 550 9.31 -41.98 -17.36
N ASP A 551 9.27 -41.88 -16.02
CA ASP A 551 9.61 -40.68 -15.24
C ASP A 551 8.93 -39.40 -15.77
N VAL A 552 7.64 -39.51 -16.11
CA VAL A 552 6.87 -38.41 -16.73
C VAL A 552 5.61 -38.12 -15.92
N PHE A 553 5.21 -36.86 -15.90
CA PHE A 553 3.83 -36.47 -15.65
C PHE A 553 3.31 -35.56 -16.77
N ILE A 554 2.01 -35.61 -17.02
CA ILE A 554 1.34 -34.81 -18.05
C ILE A 554 0.32 -33.90 -17.36
N SER A 555 0.43 -32.59 -17.61
CA SER A 555 -0.46 -31.61 -16.98
C SER A 555 -0.75 -30.42 -17.90
N PRO A 556 -1.95 -29.81 -17.81
CA PRO A 556 -2.22 -28.48 -18.33
C PRO A 556 -1.34 -27.45 -17.60
N SER A 557 -0.66 -26.60 -18.38
CA SER A 557 0.27 -25.60 -17.88
C SER A 557 0.23 -24.31 -18.68
N ASN A 558 0.44 -23.19 -18.00
CA ASN A 558 0.65 -21.85 -18.54
C ASN A 558 1.63 -21.07 -17.63
N ASN A 559 1.80 -19.78 -17.87
CA ASN A 559 2.70 -18.90 -17.11
C ASN A 559 2.29 -18.63 -15.67
N LYS A 560 1.13 -19.14 -15.23
CA LYS A 560 0.67 -19.09 -13.83
C LYS A 560 0.64 -20.46 -13.15
N THR A 561 1.10 -21.51 -13.84
CA THR A 561 1.13 -22.86 -13.30
C THR A 561 2.49 -23.14 -12.69
N ARG A 562 2.52 -23.73 -11.50
CA ARG A 562 3.75 -24.25 -10.86
C ARG A 562 3.54 -25.72 -10.51
N PHE A 563 4.62 -26.49 -10.42
CA PHE A 563 4.57 -27.85 -9.91
C PHE A 563 5.55 -28.03 -8.77
N VAL A 564 5.18 -28.86 -7.81
CA VAL A 564 6.06 -29.32 -6.74
C VAL A 564 6.16 -30.83 -6.81
N LEU A 565 7.36 -31.33 -7.02
CA LEU A 565 7.68 -32.75 -6.94
C LEU A 565 8.31 -33.04 -5.58
N THR A 566 7.81 -34.06 -4.89
CA THR A 566 8.22 -34.40 -3.53
C THR A 566 8.12 -35.90 -3.28
N GLN A 567 8.55 -36.34 -2.10
CA GLN A 567 8.34 -37.68 -1.55
C GLN A 567 7.86 -37.55 -0.10
N PRO A 568 7.23 -38.59 0.49
CA PRO A 568 6.69 -38.51 1.85
C PRO A 568 7.66 -38.09 2.96
N ASN A 569 8.96 -38.32 2.78
CA ASN A 569 10.02 -37.92 3.72
C ASN A 569 10.61 -36.52 3.44
N GLU A 570 10.11 -35.81 2.41
CA GLU A 570 10.58 -34.49 1.99
C GLU A 570 9.59 -33.37 2.30
N TYR A 571 8.45 -33.69 2.92
CA TYR A 571 7.50 -32.68 3.39
C TYR A 571 8.16 -31.78 4.42
N TYR A 572 7.93 -30.48 4.28
CA TYR A 572 8.38 -29.50 5.26
C TYR A 572 7.50 -29.53 6.51
N SER A 573 8.07 -29.08 7.62
CA SER A 573 7.31 -28.79 8.84
C SER A 573 7.15 -27.28 8.97
N PRO A 574 5.98 -26.77 9.41
CA PRO A 574 5.81 -25.34 9.66
C PRO A 574 6.80 -24.83 10.71
N VAL A 575 7.15 -23.56 10.63
CA VAL A 575 8.07 -22.93 11.60
C VAL A 575 7.38 -22.59 12.91
N SER A 576 6.06 -22.43 12.89
CA SER A 576 5.23 -22.23 14.08
C SER A 576 3.86 -22.87 13.90
N VAL A 577 3.34 -23.46 14.97
CA VAL A 577 1.96 -23.93 15.10
C VAL A 577 1.50 -23.60 16.52
N SER A 578 0.45 -22.81 16.66
CA SER A 578 -0.06 -22.34 17.95
C SER A 578 -1.58 -22.25 17.94
N LEU A 579 -2.20 -22.59 19.07
CA LEU A 579 -3.60 -22.24 19.31
C LEU A 579 -3.74 -20.71 19.36
N ALA A 580 -4.69 -20.19 18.61
CA ALA A 580 -4.99 -18.77 18.55
C ALA A 580 -6.30 -18.47 19.28
N ASP A 581 -6.34 -17.38 20.03
CA ASP A 581 -7.58 -16.78 20.51
C ASP A 581 -8.17 -15.93 19.38
N ALA A 582 -8.89 -16.58 18.46
CA ALA A 582 -9.36 -15.95 17.24
C ALA A 582 -10.60 -15.11 17.49
N GLN A 583 -10.42 -13.84 17.87
CA GLN A 583 -11.53 -12.92 18.12
C GLN A 583 -12.21 -12.48 16.83
N ASP A 584 -13.54 -12.57 16.80
CA ASP A 584 -14.35 -12.04 15.71
C ASP A 584 -14.82 -10.61 16.05
N LEU A 585 -14.09 -9.61 15.55
CA LEU A 585 -14.35 -8.18 15.76
C LEU A 585 -15.62 -7.69 15.04
N THR A 586 -16.29 -8.54 14.27
CA THR A 586 -17.47 -8.21 13.47
C THR A 586 -18.79 -8.64 14.11
N LEU A 587 -18.75 -9.43 15.19
CA LEU A 587 -19.95 -9.91 15.88
C LEU A 587 -20.75 -8.78 16.56
N ASP A 588 -20.06 -7.93 17.32
CA ASP A 588 -20.68 -6.79 17.99
C ASP A 588 -20.70 -5.56 17.07
N THR A 589 -21.83 -5.34 16.42
CA THR A 589 -22.08 -4.18 15.53
C THR A 589 -22.80 -3.02 16.23
N SER A 590 -22.77 -2.99 17.57
CA SER A 590 -23.28 -1.86 18.36
C SER A 590 -22.59 -0.55 17.99
N GLN A 591 -23.29 0.55 18.23
CA GLN A 591 -22.79 1.88 17.90
C GLN A 591 -21.55 2.23 18.75
N VAL A 592 -20.56 2.84 18.10
CA VAL A 592 -19.30 3.30 18.72
C VAL A 592 -18.91 4.65 18.14
N ASP A 593 -18.53 5.59 19.00
CA ASP A 593 -18.09 6.93 18.57
C ASP A 593 -16.60 6.95 18.26
N HIS A 594 -15.81 6.22 19.04
CA HIS A 594 -14.35 6.25 18.97
C HIS A 594 -13.71 4.87 19.17
N ILE A 595 -12.63 4.61 18.44
CA ILE A 595 -11.84 3.37 18.60
C ILE A 595 -10.43 3.69 19.09
N ILE A 596 -9.96 2.95 20.09
CA ILE A 596 -8.56 2.95 20.51
C ILE A 596 -7.92 1.65 20.03
N ILE A 597 -6.90 1.77 19.17
CA ILE A 597 -6.12 0.63 18.68
C ILE A 597 -4.76 0.64 19.38
N ALA A 598 -4.40 -0.49 19.97
CA ALA A 598 -3.19 -0.63 20.74
C ALA A 598 -2.61 -2.05 20.59
N PRO A 599 -1.29 -2.24 20.69
CA PRO A 599 -0.74 -3.57 20.93
C PRO A 599 -1.12 -4.07 22.33
N GLU A 600 -1.12 -5.40 22.53
CA GLU A 600 -1.40 -6.08 23.80
C GLU A 600 -0.79 -5.38 25.04
N GLU A 601 0.48 -4.97 24.95
CA GLU A 601 1.21 -4.33 26.05
C GLU A 601 0.65 -2.97 26.52
N PHE A 602 -0.26 -2.35 25.75
CA PHE A 602 -0.88 -1.05 26.05
C PHE A 602 -2.40 -1.11 26.28
N LEU A 603 -3.02 -2.30 26.30
CA LEU A 603 -4.48 -2.44 26.45
C LEU A 603 -5.01 -1.92 27.79
N GLU A 604 -4.23 -2.02 28.88
CA GLU A 604 -4.60 -1.47 30.18
C GLU A 604 -4.64 0.08 30.15
N GLN A 605 -3.64 0.71 29.52
CA GLN A 605 -3.61 2.15 29.33
C GLN A 605 -4.67 2.62 28.35
N ALA A 606 -4.98 1.83 27.32
CA ALA A 606 -6.12 2.08 26.42
C ALA A 606 -7.45 2.12 27.19
N SER A 607 -7.63 1.23 28.16
CA SER A 607 -8.81 1.20 29.04
C SER A 607 -8.92 2.45 29.92
N THR A 608 -7.78 2.94 30.41
CA THR A 608 -7.72 4.20 31.14
C THR A 608 -8.11 5.39 30.27
N LEU A 609 -7.59 5.46 29.04
CA LEU A 609 -7.91 6.53 28.09
C LEU A 609 -9.37 6.48 27.62
N ALA A 610 -9.90 5.29 27.36
CA ALA A 610 -11.32 5.10 27.03
C ALA A 610 -12.24 5.63 28.13
N SER A 611 -11.89 5.37 29.40
CA SER A 611 -12.64 5.89 30.55
C SER A 611 -12.61 7.42 30.60
N MET A 612 -11.48 8.06 30.27
CA MET A 612 -11.37 9.52 30.19
C MET A 612 -12.22 10.11 29.04
N TYR A 613 -12.24 9.47 27.87
CA TYR A 613 -13.08 9.91 26.75
C TYR A 613 -14.57 9.81 27.07
N GLN A 614 -15.00 8.75 27.78
CA GLN A 614 -16.36 8.66 28.29
C GLN A 614 -16.64 9.75 29.34
N GLU A 615 -15.73 9.99 30.28
CA GLU A 615 -15.92 10.97 31.37
C GLU A 615 -15.95 12.42 30.85
N PHE A 616 -15.06 12.79 29.93
CA PHE A 616 -14.86 14.18 29.50
C PHE A 616 -15.72 14.57 28.31
N TYR A 617 -16.08 13.61 27.46
CA TYR A 617 -16.77 13.88 26.18
C TYR A 617 -18.02 13.02 25.95
N ASP A 618 -18.36 12.12 26.88
CA ASP A 618 -19.52 11.21 26.76
C ASP A 618 -19.48 10.32 25.50
N LEU A 619 -18.28 9.90 25.09
CA LEU A 619 -18.07 9.06 23.90
C LEU A 619 -18.16 7.57 24.23
N SER A 620 -18.89 6.80 23.43
CA SER A 620 -18.80 5.34 23.41
C SER A 620 -17.48 4.91 22.77
N VAL A 621 -16.59 4.27 23.55
CA VAL A 621 -15.24 3.90 23.11
C VAL A 621 -15.06 2.38 23.08
N ARG A 622 -14.51 1.87 21.97
CA ARG A 622 -14.08 0.47 21.85
C ARG A 622 -12.56 0.37 21.78
N ILE A 623 -12.00 -0.61 22.49
CA ILE A 623 -10.57 -0.90 22.51
C ILE A 623 -10.34 -2.18 21.71
N VAL A 624 -9.30 -2.19 20.87
CA VAL A 624 -9.03 -3.31 19.97
C VAL A 624 -7.53 -3.54 19.88
N ASP A 625 -7.11 -4.81 19.94
CA ASP A 625 -5.72 -5.16 19.69
C ASP A 625 -5.39 -5.06 18.19
N GLN A 626 -4.25 -4.46 17.86
CA GLN A 626 -3.70 -4.49 16.50
C GLN A 626 -3.54 -5.93 15.98
N ALA A 627 -3.15 -6.88 16.85
CA ALA A 627 -2.95 -8.28 16.45
C ALA A 627 -4.27 -8.92 15.97
N ASP A 628 -5.37 -8.72 16.67
CA ASP A 628 -6.70 -9.23 16.28
C ASP A 628 -7.16 -8.65 14.94
N ILE A 629 -6.90 -7.37 14.72
CA ILE A 629 -7.20 -6.71 13.44
C ILE A 629 -6.41 -7.35 12.29
N ILE A 630 -5.11 -7.61 12.49
CA ILE A 630 -4.26 -8.27 11.49
C ILE A 630 -4.73 -9.70 11.24
N ASP A 631 -5.05 -10.43 12.31
CA ASP A 631 -5.52 -11.81 12.23
C ASP A 631 -6.81 -11.91 11.42
N GLN A 632 -7.77 -11.02 11.68
CA GLN A 632 -9.06 -11.07 11.01
C GLN A 632 -9.05 -10.47 9.60
N PHE A 633 -8.43 -9.31 9.37
CA PHE A 633 -8.56 -8.58 8.09
C PHE A 633 -7.47 -8.88 7.05
N THR A 634 -6.36 -9.51 7.45
CA THR A 634 -5.31 -9.94 6.52
C THR A 634 -4.92 -11.41 6.69
N GLY A 635 -5.69 -12.17 7.49
CA GLY A 635 -5.43 -13.58 7.76
C GLY A 635 -4.14 -13.78 8.56
N GLY A 636 -3.80 -12.83 9.42
CA GLY A 636 -2.63 -12.88 10.30
C GLY A 636 -1.32 -12.42 9.67
N HIS A 637 -1.34 -11.99 8.41
CA HIS A 637 -0.18 -11.43 7.75
C HIS A 637 -0.01 -9.95 8.11
N PRO A 638 1.09 -9.55 8.77
CA PRO A 638 1.37 -8.15 9.10
C PRO A 638 1.23 -7.22 7.88
N ASP A 639 0.33 -6.24 7.95
CA ASP A 639 0.12 -5.21 6.92
C ASP A 639 -0.71 -4.05 7.52
N PRO A 640 -0.28 -2.77 7.42
CA PRO A 640 -1.04 -1.64 7.93
C PRO A 640 -2.45 -1.52 7.32
N LEU A 641 -2.68 -2.06 6.11
CA LEU A 641 -4.01 -2.05 5.51
C LEU A 641 -5.08 -2.79 6.30
N ALA A 642 -4.69 -3.74 7.17
CA ALA A 642 -5.61 -4.42 8.08
C ALA A 642 -6.39 -3.41 8.95
N ILE A 643 -5.68 -2.42 9.50
CA ILE A 643 -6.25 -1.36 10.35
C ILE A 643 -7.27 -0.55 9.57
N ARG A 644 -6.94 -0.14 8.35
CA ARG A 644 -7.90 0.59 7.51
C ARG A 644 -9.12 -0.27 7.17
N GLN A 645 -8.93 -1.55 6.84
CA GLN A 645 -10.04 -2.44 6.51
C GLN A 645 -10.98 -2.64 7.71
N TYR A 646 -10.43 -2.79 8.92
CA TYR A 646 -11.23 -2.84 10.14
C TYR A 646 -12.02 -1.54 10.37
N LEU A 647 -11.36 -0.39 10.30
CA LEU A 647 -12.03 0.92 10.48
C LEU A 647 -13.12 1.14 9.43
N ARG A 648 -12.87 0.75 8.18
CA ARG A 648 -13.88 0.77 7.10
C ARG A 648 -15.03 -0.19 7.41
N TYR A 649 -14.76 -1.38 7.95
CA TYR A 649 -15.80 -2.32 8.35
C TYR A 649 -16.73 -1.71 9.40
N VAL A 650 -16.15 -1.16 10.47
CA VAL A 650 -16.89 -0.45 11.52
C VAL A 650 -17.71 0.68 10.92
N TYR A 651 -17.06 1.57 10.17
CA TYR A 651 -17.66 2.75 9.58
C TYR A 651 -18.85 2.47 8.66
N LYS A 652 -18.88 1.29 8.03
CA LYS A 652 -19.91 0.89 7.06
C LYS A 652 -21.00 -0.01 7.65
N ASN A 653 -20.68 -0.84 8.64
CA ASN A 653 -21.56 -1.92 9.08
C ASN A 653 -22.11 -1.73 10.50
N PHE A 654 -21.50 -0.89 11.33
CA PHE A 654 -21.99 -0.70 12.69
C PHE A 654 -23.24 0.18 12.72
N THR A 655 -24.00 0.04 13.79
CA THR A 655 -25.21 0.83 14.03
C THR A 655 -24.86 2.31 14.06
N ALA A 656 -25.65 3.14 13.38
CA ALA A 656 -25.41 4.57 13.32
C ALA A 656 -25.68 5.28 14.66
N PRO A 657 -25.09 6.48 14.94
CA PRO A 657 -24.20 7.26 14.09
C PRO A 657 -22.88 6.57 13.71
N GLN A 658 -22.31 6.95 12.56
CA GLN A 658 -21.05 6.37 12.08
C GLN A 658 -19.87 6.79 12.96
N LEU A 659 -18.84 5.95 13.00
CA LEU A 659 -17.57 6.21 13.68
C LEU A 659 -17.07 7.65 13.43
N GLN A 660 -16.60 8.29 14.50
CA GLN A 660 -16.16 9.68 14.48
C GLN A 660 -14.63 9.79 14.56
N GLY A 661 -13.98 8.93 15.36
CA GLY A 661 -12.54 9.05 15.57
C GLY A 661 -11.80 7.77 15.95
N VAL A 662 -10.48 7.85 15.87
CA VAL A 662 -9.54 6.78 16.16
C VAL A 662 -8.33 7.32 16.93
N THR A 663 -7.89 6.57 17.95
CA THR A 663 -6.61 6.82 18.62
C THR A 663 -5.69 5.61 18.50
N LEU A 664 -4.47 5.84 18.05
CA LEU A 664 -3.42 4.81 17.95
C LEU A 664 -2.47 4.92 19.14
N LEU A 665 -2.18 3.82 19.82
CA LEU A 665 -1.21 3.78 20.91
C LEU A 665 0.07 3.06 20.48
N GLY A 666 1.17 3.81 20.47
CA GLY A 666 2.50 3.29 20.13
C GLY A 666 3.16 4.03 18.98
N THR A 667 4.48 4.09 19.03
CA THR A 667 5.29 4.53 17.89
C THR A 667 5.44 3.39 16.86
N GLY A 668 5.98 3.72 15.69
CA GLY A 668 6.17 2.76 14.61
C GLY A 668 7.29 3.20 13.67
N THR A 669 7.84 2.25 12.92
CA THR A 669 8.82 2.53 11.88
C THR A 669 8.49 1.75 10.61
N ILE A 670 8.97 2.23 9.47
CA ILE A 670 8.87 1.51 8.20
C ILE A 670 9.81 0.29 8.13
N ASP A 671 10.79 0.20 9.04
CA ASP A 671 11.63 -0.99 9.22
C ASP A 671 10.98 -1.96 10.21
N TRP A 672 9.78 -2.44 9.85
CA TRP A 672 8.96 -3.28 10.72
C TRP A 672 9.64 -4.61 11.07
N ARG A 673 10.32 -5.24 10.10
CA ARG A 673 11.15 -6.44 10.30
C ARG A 673 12.47 -6.19 11.02
N ASN A 674 12.75 -4.95 11.44
CA ASN A 674 13.93 -4.56 12.22
C ASN A 674 15.26 -4.97 11.57
N LYS A 675 15.40 -4.81 10.26
CA LYS A 675 16.65 -5.07 9.54
C LYS A 675 17.78 -4.14 9.98
N SER A 676 17.47 -2.92 10.43
CA SER A 676 18.44 -1.99 11.02
C SER A 676 18.91 -2.36 12.44
N ARG A 677 18.23 -3.30 13.11
CA ARG A 677 18.46 -3.73 14.50
C ARG A 677 18.17 -2.69 15.59
N ILE A 678 17.66 -1.51 15.24
CA ILE A 678 17.35 -0.42 16.19
C ILE A 678 15.85 -0.06 16.25
N SER A 679 15.02 -0.73 15.45
CA SER A 679 13.61 -0.43 15.27
C SER A 679 12.70 -1.22 16.22
N THR A 680 13.13 -2.37 16.75
CA THR A 680 12.32 -3.19 17.69
C THR A 680 11.64 -2.40 18.82
N PRO A 681 12.34 -1.55 19.60
CA PRO A 681 11.68 -0.82 20.69
C PRO A 681 10.68 0.24 20.18
N LYS A 682 10.73 0.57 18.89
CA LYS A 682 9.83 1.53 18.23
C LYS A 682 8.69 0.87 17.46
N ASN A 683 8.76 -0.41 17.12
CA ASN A 683 7.72 -1.07 16.33
C ASN A 683 6.57 -1.54 17.24
N LYS A 684 5.81 -0.59 17.77
CA LYS A 684 4.65 -0.87 18.65
C LYS A 684 3.35 -0.90 17.88
N MET A 685 3.19 0.07 16.98
CA MET A 685 2.03 0.26 16.14
C MET A 685 2.49 0.46 14.70
N MET A 686 1.89 -0.24 13.74
CA MET A 686 2.26 -0.12 12.33
C MET A 686 2.11 1.32 11.81
N VAL A 687 2.88 1.63 10.76
CA VAL A 687 2.85 2.92 10.07
C VAL A 687 2.35 2.68 8.66
N TYR A 688 1.45 3.55 8.19
CA TYR A 688 0.99 3.55 6.81
C TYR A 688 1.86 4.50 5.98
N MET A 689 2.42 3.98 4.89
CA MET A 689 3.18 4.78 3.91
C MET A 689 2.49 4.80 2.54
N GLN A 690 2.42 5.99 1.94
CA GLN A 690 2.01 6.18 0.54
C GLN A 690 3.01 7.12 -0.15
N GLY A 691 3.60 6.66 -1.26
CA GLY A 691 4.77 7.29 -1.85
C GLY A 691 5.95 7.36 -0.87
N ALA A 692 6.56 8.53 -0.75
CA ALA A 692 7.64 8.82 0.20
C ALA A 692 7.14 9.41 1.54
N THR A 693 5.83 9.39 1.78
CA THR A 693 5.20 10.01 2.95
C THR A 693 4.57 8.94 3.84
N SER A 694 4.84 9.02 5.14
CA SER A 694 4.13 8.26 6.17
C SER A 694 3.11 9.17 6.85
N SER A 695 1.85 8.77 6.91
CA SER A 695 0.78 9.52 7.59
C SER A 695 -0.25 8.57 8.18
N ASP A 696 -0.77 8.93 9.35
CA ASP A 696 -1.88 8.22 9.97
C ASP A 696 -3.21 8.52 9.25
N ASP A 697 -3.32 9.65 8.53
CA ASP A 697 -4.52 10.01 7.76
C ASP A 697 -4.93 8.92 6.76
N TYR A 698 -3.96 8.16 6.24
CA TYR A 698 -4.22 7.06 5.32
C TYR A 698 -5.08 5.95 5.93
N TYR A 699 -5.09 5.78 7.26
CA TYR A 699 -5.97 4.83 7.94
C TYR A 699 -7.43 5.28 7.96
N VAL A 700 -7.67 6.59 7.90
CA VAL A 700 -9.00 7.20 8.12
C VAL A 700 -9.63 7.78 6.84
N MET A 701 -9.01 7.53 5.70
CA MET A 701 -9.58 7.67 4.36
C MET A 701 -10.53 6.49 4.08
N MET A 702 -11.85 6.70 4.12
CA MET A 702 -12.85 5.63 4.11
C MET A 702 -13.44 5.39 2.72
N ASP A 703 -13.92 6.46 2.10
CA ASP A 703 -14.59 6.54 0.80
C ASP A 703 -13.78 7.36 -0.21
N SER A 704 -13.09 8.42 0.26
CA SER A 704 -12.16 9.23 -0.55
C SER A 704 -10.70 8.88 -0.27
N LYS A 705 -9.84 9.10 -1.27
CA LYS A 705 -8.37 8.97 -1.17
C LYS A 705 -7.66 10.28 -0.87
N ASP A 706 -8.40 11.39 -0.90
CA ASP A 706 -7.82 12.74 -0.92
C ASP A 706 -7.88 13.40 0.47
N TYR A 707 -8.80 12.98 1.34
CA TYR A 707 -8.93 13.54 2.69
C TYR A 707 -9.41 12.51 3.73
N PRO A 708 -9.02 12.67 5.01
CA PRO A 708 -9.51 11.84 6.10
C PRO A 708 -10.99 12.13 6.40
N GLU A 709 -11.75 11.10 6.74
CA GLU A 709 -13.18 11.20 7.09
C GLU A 709 -13.46 10.93 8.58
N LEU A 710 -12.43 10.50 9.33
CA LEU A 710 -12.45 10.34 10.78
C LEU A 710 -11.37 11.21 11.41
N ILE A 711 -11.60 11.65 12.65
CA ILE A 711 -10.56 12.27 13.47
C ILE A 711 -9.54 11.20 13.84
N ILE A 712 -8.25 11.47 13.66
CA ILE A 712 -7.19 10.54 14.07
C ILE A 712 -6.15 11.22 14.97
N GLY A 713 -5.70 10.50 15.99
CA GLY A 713 -4.58 10.88 16.83
C GLY A 713 -3.71 9.68 17.20
N ARG A 714 -2.45 9.94 17.55
CA ARG A 714 -1.51 8.91 18.00
C ARG A 714 -0.79 9.35 19.27
N TYR A 715 -0.64 8.43 20.22
CA TYR A 715 0.31 8.53 21.33
C TYR A 715 1.61 7.79 20.93
N PRO A 716 2.66 8.47 20.48
CA PRO A 716 3.84 7.84 19.88
C PRO A 716 4.84 7.37 20.95
N VAL A 717 4.44 6.39 21.75
CA VAL A 717 5.20 5.89 22.90
C VAL A 717 5.91 4.56 22.61
N ARG A 718 7.00 4.30 23.34
CA ARG A 718 7.82 3.08 23.23
C ARG A 718 7.57 2.08 24.34
N ASN A 719 6.95 2.50 25.42
CA ASN A 719 6.71 1.69 26.61
C ASN A 719 5.58 2.31 27.45
N THR A 720 5.12 1.54 28.45
CA THR A 720 4.02 1.92 29.34
C THR A 720 4.33 3.14 30.21
N THR A 721 5.61 3.38 30.55
CA THR A 721 6.01 4.54 31.37
C THR A 721 5.82 5.86 30.63
N GLU A 722 6.24 5.91 29.36
CA GLU A 722 6.00 7.07 28.49
C GLU A 722 4.50 7.32 28.32
N LEU A 723 3.70 6.27 28.11
CA LEU A 723 2.26 6.37 27.96
C LEU A 723 1.57 6.89 29.22
N ASN A 724 1.90 6.35 30.39
CA ASN A 724 1.37 6.82 31.67
C ASN A 724 1.69 8.30 31.92
N THR A 725 2.88 8.76 31.51
CA THR A 725 3.26 10.18 31.59
C THR A 725 2.36 11.05 30.70
N MET A 726 2.12 10.63 29.45
CA MET A 726 1.24 11.37 28.53
C MET A 726 -0.22 11.39 29.03
N LEU A 727 -0.72 10.27 29.55
CA LEU A 727 -2.07 10.17 30.10
C LEU A 727 -2.25 11.01 31.37
N SER A 728 -1.23 11.07 32.23
CA SER A 728 -1.25 11.96 33.41
C SER A 728 -1.34 13.42 32.98
N ASN A 729 -0.49 13.85 32.05
CA ASN A 729 -0.53 15.22 31.53
C ASN A 729 -1.89 15.55 30.91
N TYR A 730 -2.45 14.63 30.12
CA TYR A 730 -3.76 14.82 29.52
C TYR A 730 -4.88 15.01 30.56
N ARG A 731 -4.83 14.28 31.69
CA ARG A 731 -5.79 14.46 32.80
C ARG A 731 -5.59 15.79 33.54
N ASP A 732 -4.38 16.33 33.57
CA ASP A 732 -4.06 17.58 34.27
C ASP A 732 -4.42 18.84 33.47
N TYR A 733 -4.50 18.73 32.14
CA TYR A 733 -4.95 19.80 31.23
C TYR A 733 -6.47 19.88 31.14
#